data_AF-A0A9D8XB38-F1
#
_entry.id   AF-A0A9D8XB38-F1
#
_cell.length_a   1.000
_cell.length_b   1.000
_cell.length_c   1.000
_cell.angle_alpha   90.00
_cell.angle_beta   90.00
_cell.angle_gamma   90.00
#
_symmetry.space_group_name_H-M   'P 1'
#
loop_
_entity.id
_entity.type
_entity.pdbx_description
1 polymer ?
#
loop_
_entity_poly.entity_id
_entity_poly.type
_entity_poly.pdbx_seq_one_letter_code
_entity_poly.pdbx_strand_id
1 'polypeptide(L)'
;MKKKQKSINRYLRTLAAAAFAAVPAASLVADTIDIPAGTTQEYTLTNTTGVIDAHTFTGDGTLVLNLLKSNTYVKSNFDNFTGTIRVQNGSGYSGSVKLNSRTSTFTSKENITIDIMDGAQMYSEIDTLNCDIYAIGTGHQNGENRGGLRLYNLTVNGDLYLKGDLTSAMDRVTYNGKIAGTAAAGETHTLTIGTSAQNGNAALNGVISDGANGGKLAVVVAYGTPTFNAANTFTGGLTVNSGAAATLADAARVAGNYQINDGGRLDMRFSNSGSNFANMTFTGGGTVKLTPTNSNSVVTSGNFDDFTGTIQIASGGGSTKLNLGNGNKLTSNPEITLEVLSGGQIFTSGQVGTIPNAIRIAGTGNGENRGAIRHCSGMISGTITLTADANFGLGGGSVSGKIMGSAAEGQAHTFTLGTANEKGNGTFSGVISDGENGGKLNVTVAYGNPSFTASNTATGALTVTGGTPTFSQLNRFSSITVTGGTLTLAKEGGTILESAPITVGSASGAEAVLRLNARKAVDDHGASVTVYKGARIEINGDDTSIGNSRGITFIGGGDITGTGQFWLRGGGAKLTLTGANAETTISARQLNIFTDTVSIDVQDATSKMLLSGKLYSYFHNNQTGNLNKIGAGELVLSNPQNDFRKDFGVKAGKVTLTNGASFPQANVTVDAGAVLRAENDFAMNTFTLNGTQEFALELLDDGTVSVPQIDVTGAAVFADDAVFRFTTDDTFDLADLGVLNLLTAATIEGPEKVQIALPESLIPEEGFELFADLVSLDSGFAYQLNFNSADSSGVPEPAT
;
A
#
# COMPACT_ATOMS: atom_id res chain seq x y z
N MET A 1 20.85 83.71 58.76
CA MET A 1 21.73 82.54 58.46
C MET A 1 21.06 81.44 57.63
N LYS A 2 19.88 80.90 57.99
CA LYS A 2 19.19 79.84 57.21
C LYS A 2 18.90 80.18 55.73
N LYS A 3 18.58 81.44 55.40
CA LYS A 3 18.43 81.91 54.00
C LYS A 3 19.75 81.88 53.21
N LYS A 4 20.89 82.18 53.86
CA LYS A 4 22.23 82.13 53.24
C LYS A 4 22.66 80.67 52.96
N GLN A 5 22.37 79.75 53.88
CA GLN A 5 22.61 78.31 53.68
C GLN A 5 21.83 77.74 52.49
N LYS A 6 20.57 78.17 52.32
CA LYS A 6 19.71 77.71 51.21
C LYS A 6 20.18 78.23 49.85
N SER A 7 20.70 79.46 49.79
CA SER A 7 21.35 79.99 48.58
C SER A 7 22.69 79.32 48.28
N ILE A 8 23.51 79.01 49.30
CA ILE A 8 24.78 78.29 49.11
C ILE A 8 24.51 76.86 48.62
N ASN A 9 23.54 76.15 49.20
CA ASN A 9 23.18 74.80 48.73
C ASN A 9 22.54 74.81 47.34
N ARG A 10 21.81 75.87 46.97
CA ARG A 10 21.31 76.04 45.60
C ARG A 10 22.47 76.31 44.63
N TYR A 11 23.40 77.19 45.00
CA TYR A 11 24.58 77.51 44.20
C TYR A 11 25.51 76.30 44.03
N LEU A 12 25.70 75.48 45.07
CA LEU A 12 26.47 74.24 45.00
C LEU A 12 25.76 73.16 44.18
N ARG A 13 24.44 73.07 44.20
CA ARG A 13 23.68 72.19 43.29
C ARG A 13 23.74 72.68 41.84
N THR A 14 23.73 73.98 41.60
CA THR A 14 23.90 74.56 40.27
C THR A 14 25.35 74.41 39.78
N LEU A 15 26.35 74.51 40.65
CA LEU A 15 27.75 74.24 40.30
C LEU A 15 28.00 72.74 40.05
N ALA A 16 27.40 71.84 40.83
CA ALA A 16 27.51 70.40 40.60
C ALA A 16 26.75 70.00 39.32
N ALA A 17 25.62 70.63 39.02
CA ALA A 17 24.90 70.44 37.76
C ALA A 17 25.64 71.06 36.57
N ALA A 18 26.34 72.19 36.73
CA ALA A 18 27.13 72.83 35.68
C ALA A 18 28.51 72.16 35.46
N ALA A 19 29.08 71.53 36.48
CA ALA A 19 30.30 70.72 36.35
C ALA A 19 30.03 69.33 35.73
N PHE A 20 28.77 68.87 35.72
CA PHE A 20 28.33 67.65 35.03
C PHE A 20 27.52 67.91 33.75
N ALA A 21 27.05 69.14 33.51
CA ALA A 21 26.38 69.51 32.29
C ALA A 21 27.42 69.84 31.21
N ALA A 22 27.54 68.90 30.26
CA ALA A 22 28.15 69.10 28.97
C ALA A 22 29.60 69.59 29.02
N VAL A 23 30.54 68.64 29.16
CA VAL A 23 31.58 68.61 28.13
C VAL A 23 30.81 68.63 26.81
N PRO A 24 30.91 69.67 25.97
CA PRO A 24 30.29 69.63 24.66
C PRO A 24 30.69 68.30 24.06
N ALA A 25 29.78 67.63 23.37
CA ALA A 25 30.21 66.72 22.34
C ALA A 25 31.12 67.58 21.44
N ALA A 26 32.42 67.59 21.73
CA ALA A 26 33.41 67.82 20.73
C ALA A 26 33.00 66.77 19.71
N SER A 27 32.41 67.26 18.63
CA SER A 27 32.49 66.60 17.34
C SER A 27 33.97 66.29 17.21
N LEU A 28 34.38 65.11 17.69
CA LEU A 28 35.66 64.51 17.38
C LEU A 28 35.59 64.36 15.88
N VAL A 29 36.20 65.33 15.21
CA VAL A 29 36.55 65.25 13.80
C VAL A 29 37.30 63.93 13.66
N ALA A 30 37.04 63.18 12.60
CA ALA A 30 37.58 61.84 12.39
C ALA A 30 39.08 61.72 12.76
N ASP A 31 39.36 61.29 14.00
CA ASP A 31 40.71 61.21 14.52
C ASP A 31 41.20 59.77 14.41
N THR A 32 42.45 59.63 13.97
CA THR A 32 43.20 58.38 14.04
C THR A 32 43.70 58.20 15.48
N ILE A 33 43.22 57.18 16.18
CA ILE A 33 43.64 56.84 17.55
C ILE A 33 44.61 55.66 17.46
N ASP A 34 45.89 55.90 17.74
CA ASP A 34 46.91 54.86 17.80
C ASP A 34 46.95 54.20 19.19
N ILE A 35 46.95 52.87 19.22
CA ILE A 35 46.99 52.06 20.44
C ILE A 35 48.26 51.19 20.37
N PRO A 36 49.39 51.65 20.95
CA PRO A 36 50.68 50.97 20.81
C PRO A 36 50.71 49.57 21.46
N ALA A 37 51.60 48.72 20.95
CA ALA A 37 51.89 47.39 21.47
C ALA A 37 52.05 47.38 23.01
N GLY A 38 51.44 46.40 23.67
CA GLY A 38 51.55 46.22 25.12
C GLY A 38 50.82 47.27 25.96
N THR A 39 50.14 48.25 25.35
CA THR A 39 49.30 49.21 26.06
C THR A 39 47.85 48.77 26.10
N THR A 40 47.10 49.23 27.12
CA THR A 40 45.64 49.08 27.20
C THR A 40 45.01 50.47 27.24
N GLN A 41 44.08 50.73 26.33
CA GLN A 41 43.31 51.97 26.26
C GLN A 41 41.86 51.66 26.58
N GLU A 42 41.33 52.23 27.66
CA GLU A 42 39.93 52.04 28.05
C GLU A 42 39.05 53.21 27.60
N TYR A 43 37.97 52.90 26.90
CA TYR A 43 36.95 53.84 26.47
C TYR A 43 35.63 53.49 27.14
N THR A 44 35.15 54.41 27.99
CA THR A 44 33.88 54.26 28.69
C THR A 44 32.77 54.98 27.96
N LEU A 45 31.79 54.21 27.47
CA LEU A 45 30.69 54.71 26.68
C LEU A 45 29.49 55.00 27.60
N THR A 46 29.28 56.28 27.89
CA THR A 46 28.30 56.78 28.88
C THR A 46 26.98 57.25 28.27
N ASN A 47 26.91 57.45 26.95
CA ASN A 47 25.81 58.17 26.30
C ASN A 47 24.77 57.25 25.65
N THR A 48 23.48 57.59 25.81
CA THR A 48 22.30 56.79 25.39
C THR A 48 22.08 56.73 23.87
N THR A 49 22.81 57.51 23.09
CA THR A 49 22.72 57.59 21.63
C THR A 49 24.09 57.78 20.98
N GLY A 50 25.18 57.58 21.74
CA GLY A 50 26.54 57.83 21.26
C GLY A 50 26.96 56.75 20.28
N VAL A 51 26.80 57.02 18.98
CA VAL A 51 27.61 56.35 17.97
C VAL A 51 29.03 56.86 18.18
N ILE A 52 30.00 55.99 18.47
CA ILE A 52 31.40 56.32 18.15
C ILE A 52 31.45 56.30 16.62
N ASP A 53 31.11 57.40 15.96
CA ASP A 53 31.14 57.52 14.50
C ASP A 53 32.48 58.16 14.12
N ALA A 54 33.16 57.59 13.14
CA ALA A 54 34.31 58.19 12.44
C ALA A 54 35.71 58.17 13.08
N HIS A 55 35.95 57.40 14.15
CA HIS A 55 37.34 57.15 14.58
C HIS A 55 38.01 56.04 13.75
N THR A 56 39.28 56.23 13.41
CA THR A 56 40.13 55.19 12.83
C THR A 56 41.07 54.70 13.92
N PHE A 57 40.95 53.47 14.37
CA PHE A 57 41.89 52.90 15.34
C PHE A 57 43.08 52.26 14.60
N THR A 58 44.30 52.50 15.08
CA THR A 58 45.55 51.89 14.59
C THR A 58 46.34 51.27 15.74
N GLY A 59 47.33 50.45 15.41
CA GLY A 59 48.22 49.83 16.40
C GLY A 59 47.80 48.42 16.80
N ASP A 60 48.55 47.83 17.74
CA ASP A 60 48.52 46.41 18.11
C ASP A 60 48.33 46.19 19.63
N GLY A 61 47.97 47.22 20.40
CA GLY A 61 47.63 47.13 21.81
C GLY A 61 46.21 46.60 22.10
N THR A 62 45.71 46.82 23.31
CA THR A 62 44.35 46.42 23.72
C THR A 62 43.42 47.63 23.82
N LEU A 63 42.33 47.64 23.05
CA LEU A 63 41.23 48.59 23.17
C LEU A 63 40.13 47.97 24.04
N VAL A 64 39.84 48.54 25.21
CA VAL A 64 38.73 48.11 26.07
C VAL A 64 37.55 49.05 25.88
N LEU A 65 36.40 48.52 25.50
CA LEU A 65 35.14 49.24 25.36
C LEU A 65 34.23 48.91 26.55
N ASN A 66 34.11 49.84 27.50
CA ASN A 66 33.25 49.72 28.68
C ASN A 66 31.84 50.22 28.35
N LEU A 67 30.87 49.31 28.29
CA LEU A 67 29.46 49.63 28.05
C LEU A 67 28.76 49.93 29.38
N LEU A 68 28.27 51.15 29.58
CA LEU A 68 27.54 51.51 30.81
C LEU A 68 26.01 51.53 30.64
N LYS A 69 25.51 51.34 29.41
CA LYS A 69 24.06 51.36 29.09
C LYS A 69 23.72 50.43 27.93
N SER A 70 22.46 50.02 27.85
CA SER A 70 21.89 49.25 26.73
C SER A 70 21.90 50.03 25.41
N ASN A 71 22.12 49.33 24.28
CA ASN A 71 22.10 49.87 22.90
C ASN A 71 23.18 50.91 22.58
N THR A 72 24.44 50.60 22.87
CA THR A 72 25.57 51.46 22.49
C THR A 72 26.10 51.05 21.11
N TYR A 73 26.33 51.99 20.20
CA TYR A 73 26.77 51.68 18.83
C TYR A 73 28.21 52.16 18.60
N VAL A 74 29.08 51.30 18.08
CA VAL A 74 30.48 51.66 17.76
C VAL A 74 30.68 51.52 16.24
N LYS A 75 30.64 52.64 15.53
CA LYS A 75 30.80 52.71 14.08
C LYS A 75 32.16 53.31 13.73
N SER A 76 33.20 52.52 13.94
CA SER A 76 34.59 52.94 13.78
C SER A 76 35.30 52.14 12.68
N ASN A 77 36.34 52.72 12.09
CA ASN A 77 37.22 52.02 11.17
C ASN A 77 38.38 51.35 11.95
N PHE A 78 38.63 50.07 11.68
CA PHE A 78 39.71 49.28 12.27
C PHE A 78 40.65 48.67 11.21
N ASP A 79 40.62 49.13 9.96
CA ASP A 79 41.40 48.58 8.83
C ASP A 79 42.91 48.46 9.11
N ASN A 80 43.44 49.27 10.04
CA ASN A 80 44.86 49.34 10.42
C ASN A 80 45.13 48.96 11.89
N PHE A 81 44.14 48.43 12.60
CA PHE A 81 44.31 47.88 13.94
C PHE A 81 44.64 46.39 13.83
N THR A 82 45.60 45.90 14.62
CA THR A 82 46.00 44.48 14.66
C THR A 82 46.08 43.96 16.09
N GLY A 83 45.45 44.67 17.05
CA GLY A 83 45.48 44.37 18.47
C GLY A 83 44.23 43.65 18.99
N THR A 84 43.99 43.73 20.30
CA THR A 84 42.81 43.15 20.95
C THR A 84 41.72 44.19 21.18
N ILE A 85 40.48 43.95 20.76
CA ILE A 85 39.30 44.71 21.14
C ILE A 85 38.57 43.94 22.23
N ARG A 86 38.66 44.39 23.49
CA ARG A 86 37.88 43.82 24.60
C ARG A 86 36.60 44.59 24.79
N VAL A 87 35.46 43.91 24.67
CA VAL A 87 34.15 44.48 24.98
C VAL A 87 33.72 43.98 26.34
N GLN A 88 33.52 44.90 27.29
CA GLN A 88 33.07 44.54 28.64
C GLN A 88 31.92 45.44 29.10
N ASN A 89 31.06 44.85 29.92
CA ASN A 89 29.89 45.54 30.44
C ASN A 89 30.17 46.02 31.86
N GLY A 90 29.83 47.28 32.15
CA GLY A 90 29.84 47.78 33.52
C GLY A 90 28.71 47.11 34.31
N SER A 91 29.00 46.66 35.53
CA SER A 91 28.09 45.91 36.39
C SER A 91 26.62 46.38 36.32
N GLY A 92 25.72 45.54 35.80
CA GLY A 92 24.26 45.70 35.91
C GLY A 92 23.48 46.12 34.66
N TYR A 93 24.10 46.23 33.47
CA TYR A 93 23.39 46.59 32.24
C TYR A 93 23.47 45.48 31.17
N SER A 94 22.66 45.54 30.11
CA SER A 94 22.78 44.69 28.91
C SER A 94 23.17 45.56 27.71
N GLY A 95 24.46 45.88 27.58
CA GLY A 95 25.00 46.65 26.45
C GLY A 95 25.25 45.76 25.25
N SER A 96 24.86 46.21 24.06
CA SER A 96 25.36 45.67 22.79
C SER A 96 26.46 46.58 22.26
N VAL A 97 27.47 46.02 21.59
CA VAL A 97 28.39 46.69 20.68
C VAL A 97 28.05 46.22 19.28
N LYS A 98 27.54 47.14 18.46
CA LYS A 98 27.47 46.90 17.02
C LYS A 98 28.78 47.33 16.40
N LEU A 99 29.51 46.41 15.78
CA LEU A 99 30.62 46.72 14.88
C LEU A 99 30.05 46.92 13.48
N ASN A 100 30.13 48.15 12.96
CA ASN A 100 29.65 48.47 11.63
C ASN A 100 30.79 49.12 10.84
N SER A 101 31.30 48.42 9.82
CA SER A 101 32.26 48.99 8.87
C SER A 101 31.52 49.76 7.78
N ARG A 102 32.03 50.93 7.38
CA ARG A 102 31.51 51.67 6.22
C ARG A 102 31.86 50.97 4.89
N THR A 103 32.82 50.07 4.91
CA THR A 103 33.16 49.18 3.80
C THR A 103 32.45 47.84 3.99
N SER A 104 32.00 47.23 2.89
CA SER A 104 31.40 45.89 2.88
C SER A 104 32.28 44.82 3.52
N THR A 105 33.58 45.06 3.68
CA THR A 105 34.54 44.08 4.20
C THR A 105 35.30 44.68 5.38
N PHE A 106 35.17 44.08 6.57
CA PHE A 106 36.11 44.32 7.67
C PHE A 106 37.39 43.54 7.36
N THR A 107 38.26 44.17 6.58
CA THR A 107 39.53 43.57 6.14
C THR A 107 40.58 43.96 7.15
N SER A 108 40.49 43.44 8.37
CA SER A 108 41.67 43.52 9.23
C SER A 108 42.79 42.76 8.56
N LYS A 109 43.94 43.41 8.39
CA LYS A 109 45.21 42.66 8.27
C LYS A 109 45.24 41.70 9.46
N GLU A 110 45.66 40.46 9.18
CA GLU A 110 45.75 39.35 10.13
C GLU A 110 46.07 39.84 11.56
N ASN A 111 45.38 39.29 12.58
CA ASN A 111 45.63 39.43 14.04
C ASN A 111 44.69 40.30 14.92
N ILE A 112 43.54 40.81 14.46
CA ILE A 112 42.57 41.37 15.44
C ILE A 112 41.96 40.24 16.28
N THR A 113 41.99 40.42 17.59
CA THR A 113 41.30 39.56 18.57
C THR A 113 40.13 40.32 19.19
N ILE A 114 38.90 39.80 19.15
CA ILE A 114 37.76 40.40 19.84
C ILE A 114 37.46 39.60 21.11
N ASP A 115 37.58 40.21 22.28
CA ASP A 115 37.32 39.58 23.58
C ASP A 115 35.97 40.05 24.13
N ILE A 116 34.92 39.25 23.99
CA ILE A 116 33.57 39.55 24.48
C ILE A 116 33.41 39.00 25.89
N MET A 117 33.29 39.89 26.87
CA MET A 117 33.03 39.51 28.27
C MET A 117 31.55 39.28 28.54
N ASP A 118 31.26 38.64 29.67
CA ASP A 118 29.90 38.29 30.07
C ASP A 118 28.95 39.51 30.07
N GLY A 119 27.74 39.30 29.55
CA GLY A 119 26.72 40.34 29.40
C GLY A 119 26.96 41.38 28.29
N ALA A 120 28.04 41.31 27.52
CA ALA A 120 28.24 42.10 26.31
C ALA A 120 27.72 41.38 25.06
N GLN A 121 27.44 42.13 23.99
CA GLN A 121 27.12 41.55 22.68
C GLN A 121 27.98 42.16 21.59
N MET A 122 28.34 41.35 20.61
CA MET A 122 28.78 41.85 19.31
C MET A 122 27.66 41.65 18.29
N TYR A 123 27.33 42.71 17.55
CA TYR A 123 26.48 42.65 16.36
C TYR A 123 27.25 43.16 15.15
N SER A 124 27.22 42.43 14.04
CA SER A 124 27.90 42.85 12.81
C SER A 124 26.96 42.80 11.60
N GLU A 125 27.06 43.81 10.73
CA GLU A 125 26.33 43.96 9.45
C GLU A 125 27.29 44.05 8.25
N ILE A 126 28.55 43.68 8.43
CA ILE A 126 29.55 43.62 7.34
C ILE A 126 29.36 42.34 6.53
N ASP A 127 29.77 42.31 5.26
CA ASP A 127 29.66 41.10 4.43
C ASP A 127 30.69 40.03 4.86
N THR A 128 31.85 40.43 5.39
CA THR A 128 32.91 39.51 5.82
C THR A 128 33.69 40.01 7.03
N LEU A 129 33.92 39.11 8.01
CA LEU A 129 34.69 39.29 9.24
C LEU A 129 35.93 38.37 9.23
N ASN A 130 37.13 38.96 9.22
CA ASN A 130 38.41 38.25 9.15
C ASN A 130 39.23 38.38 10.46
N CYS A 131 38.61 38.12 11.61
CA CYS A 131 39.29 38.25 12.91
C CYS A 131 38.88 37.13 13.87
N ASP A 132 39.78 36.79 14.79
CA ASP A 132 39.50 35.81 15.82
C ASP A 132 38.61 36.42 16.92
N ILE A 133 37.67 35.64 17.41
CA ILE A 133 36.71 36.02 18.44
C ILE A 133 36.95 35.12 19.66
N TYR A 134 37.12 35.72 20.82
CA TYR A 134 37.14 35.05 22.11
C TYR A 134 35.92 35.52 22.87
N ALA A 135 35.02 34.62 23.24
CA ALA A 135 33.74 35.02 23.82
C ALA A 135 33.38 34.22 25.07
N ILE A 136 32.79 34.92 26.04
CA ILE A 136 32.08 34.38 27.21
C ILE A 136 30.70 35.00 27.21
N GLY A 137 29.65 34.19 27.34
CA GLY A 137 28.28 34.68 27.46
C GLY A 137 27.43 33.71 28.28
N THR A 138 27.63 33.72 29.60
CA THR A 138 26.84 32.92 30.53
C THR A 138 25.51 33.62 30.82
N GLY A 139 24.43 33.14 30.22
CA GLY A 139 23.10 33.25 30.83
C GLY A 139 22.39 34.60 30.84
N HIS A 140 23.02 35.72 30.48
CA HIS A 140 22.28 36.98 30.30
C HIS A 140 21.82 37.15 28.87
N GLN A 141 20.60 36.65 28.60
CA GLN A 141 19.79 37.18 27.51
C GLN A 141 19.77 38.71 27.67
N ASN A 142 20.27 39.43 26.67
CA ASN A 142 20.05 40.88 26.60
C ASN A 142 18.54 41.16 26.62
N GLY A 143 18.12 42.41 26.79
CA GLY A 143 16.69 42.77 26.69
C GLY A 143 16.00 42.36 25.37
N GLU A 144 16.77 41.92 24.35
CA GLU A 144 16.25 41.40 23.08
C GLU A 144 16.26 39.87 22.97
N ASN A 145 16.75 39.12 23.96
CA ASN A 145 16.88 37.66 23.96
C ASN A 145 17.72 37.07 22.80
N ARG A 146 18.89 37.67 22.49
CA ARG A 146 19.75 37.33 21.32
C ARG A 146 21.16 36.77 21.64
N GLY A 147 21.46 36.42 22.89
CA GLY A 147 22.73 35.75 23.29
C GLY A 147 23.94 36.68 23.41
N GLY A 148 25.13 36.14 23.72
CA GLY A 148 26.38 36.92 23.86
C GLY A 148 27.06 37.25 22.52
N LEU A 149 26.73 36.54 21.44
CA LEU A 149 27.28 36.79 20.10
C LEU A 149 26.16 36.81 19.04
N ARG A 150 26.02 37.93 18.31
CA ARG A 150 25.01 38.07 17.25
C ARG A 150 25.68 38.29 15.89
N LEU A 151 25.52 37.33 15.00
CA LEU A 151 26.03 37.36 13.63
C LEU A 151 24.85 37.31 12.66
N TYR A 152 24.81 38.23 11.70
CA TYR A 152 23.69 38.34 10.77
C TYR A 152 24.17 38.67 9.36
N ASN A 153 23.77 37.85 8.38
CA ASN A 153 24.00 38.09 6.96
C ASN A 153 25.48 38.37 6.61
N LEU A 154 26.40 37.52 7.09
CA LEU A 154 27.84 37.74 6.95
C LEU A 154 28.64 36.45 6.81
N THR A 155 29.87 36.57 6.31
CA THR A 155 30.88 35.51 6.31
C THR A 155 31.90 35.73 7.43
N VAL A 156 32.19 34.73 8.27
CA VAL A 156 33.28 34.80 9.27
C VAL A 156 34.40 33.86 8.84
N ASN A 157 35.62 34.38 8.72
CA ASN A 157 36.81 33.57 8.40
C ASN A 157 37.74 33.35 9.60
N GLY A 158 37.61 34.14 10.67
CA GLY A 158 38.41 33.96 11.89
C GLY A 158 37.82 32.95 12.87
N ASP A 159 38.65 32.47 13.77
CA ASP A 159 38.29 31.41 14.72
C ASP A 159 37.46 31.97 15.89
N LEU A 160 36.60 31.13 16.49
CA LEU A 160 35.86 31.42 17.71
C LEU A 160 36.35 30.53 18.86
N TYR A 161 36.80 31.15 19.94
CA TYR A 161 37.24 30.50 21.17
C TYR A 161 36.26 30.78 22.32
N LEU A 162 35.60 29.74 22.82
CA LEU A 162 34.64 29.83 23.92
C LEU A 162 35.37 29.73 25.27
N LYS A 163 35.48 30.86 25.96
CA LYS A 163 36.04 30.94 27.32
C LYS A 163 35.04 30.60 28.43
N GLY A 164 33.79 30.32 28.06
CA GLY A 164 32.70 29.83 28.92
C GLY A 164 31.54 29.35 28.05
N ASP A 165 30.36 29.17 28.65
CA ASP A 165 29.13 28.98 27.85
C ASP A 165 28.88 30.21 26.97
N LEU A 166 28.39 29.96 25.76
CA LEU A 166 28.08 31.01 24.78
C LEU A 166 26.76 30.71 24.09
N THR A 167 25.81 31.63 24.18
CA THR A 167 24.65 31.65 23.28
C THR A 167 24.93 32.58 22.11
N SER A 168 24.77 32.09 20.88
CA SER A 168 24.96 32.86 19.66
C SER A 168 23.74 32.84 18.76
N ALA A 169 23.28 34.02 18.37
CA ALA A 169 22.29 34.20 17.31
C ALA A 169 23.02 34.35 15.97
N MET A 170 23.06 33.27 15.16
CA MET A 170 23.68 33.25 13.83
C MET A 170 22.61 33.08 12.74
N ASP A 171 22.22 34.14 12.04
CA ASP A 171 21.19 34.06 10.99
C ASP A 171 21.75 34.49 9.63
N ARG A 172 21.66 33.59 8.63
CA ARG A 172 22.27 33.74 7.30
C ARG A 172 23.79 33.97 7.37
N VAL A 173 24.46 33.17 8.21
CA VAL A 173 25.91 33.29 8.45
C VAL A 173 26.65 32.15 7.75
N THR A 174 27.76 32.47 7.08
CA THR A 174 28.73 31.46 6.62
C THR A 174 29.95 31.53 7.53
N TYR A 175 30.15 30.54 8.40
CA TYR A 175 31.25 30.52 9.37
C TYR A 175 32.34 29.55 8.90
N ASN A 176 33.44 30.07 8.37
CA ASN A 176 34.58 29.31 7.85
C ASN A 176 35.68 29.05 8.88
N GLY A 177 35.80 29.89 9.91
CA GLY A 177 36.79 29.71 10.97
C GLY A 177 36.47 28.54 11.90
N LYS A 178 37.46 28.05 12.63
CA LYS A 178 37.32 27.00 13.65
C LYS A 178 36.48 27.52 14.81
N ILE A 179 35.72 26.64 15.47
CA ILE A 179 35.09 26.94 16.76
C ILE A 179 35.64 25.99 17.82
N ALA A 180 36.22 26.51 18.90
CA ALA A 180 36.86 25.70 19.94
C ALA A 180 36.43 26.11 21.35
N GLY A 181 36.17 25.12 22.21
CA GLY A 181 36.07 25.36 23.65
C GLY A 181 37.44 25.72 24.26
N THR A 182 37.45 26.34 25.43
CA THR A 182 38.66 26.46 26.27
C THR A 182 38.46 25.91 27.68
N ALA A 183 37.41 25.11 27.89
CA ALA A 183 37.08 24.48 29.17
C ALA A 183 38.27 23.71 29.76
N ALA A 184 38.45 23.79 31.08
CA ALA A 184 39.49 23.02 31.77
C ALA A 184 39.14 21.52 31.80
N ALA A 185 40.13 20.66 32.06
CA ALA A 185 39.91 19.23 32.18
C ALA A 185 38.82 18.91 33.23
N GLY A 186 37.80 18.15 32.81
CA GLY A 186 36.64 17.81 33.64
C GLY A 186 35.46 18.78 33.53
N GLU A 187 35.63 19.93 32.86
CA GLU A 187 34.57 20.90 32.60
C GLU A 187 33.97 20.73 31.20
N THR A 188 32.78 21.30 30.98
CA THR A 188 32.12 21.36 29.67
C THR A 188 31.65 22.78 29.43
N HIS A 189 32.06 23.37 28.31
CA HIS A 189 31.44 24.60 27.80
C HIS A 189 30.36 24.25 26.79
N THR A 190 29.34 25.11 26.68
CA THR A 190 28.20 24.94 25.78
C THR A 190 28.16 26.05 24.74
N LEU A 191 28.18 25.69 23.46
CA LEU A 191 27.79 26.58 22.37
C LEU A 191 26.30 26.39 22.07
N THR A 192 25.48 27.39 22.38
CA THR A 192 24.07 27.42 21.98
C THR A 192 23.91 28.24 20.70
N ILE A 193 23.34 27.64 19.65
CA ILE A 193 23.11 28.24 18.35
C ILE A 193 21.61 28.56 18.18
N GLY A 194 21.32 29.81 17.84
CA GLY A 194 19.96 30.32 17.69
C GLY A 194 19.35 30.76 19.02
N THR A 195 18.34 31.62 18.93
CA THR A 195 17.59 32.18 20.07
C THR A 195 16.11 32.35 19.72
N SER A 196 15.24 32.55 20.71
CA SER A 196 13.81 32.79 20.46
C SER A 196 13.55 34.05 19.64
N ALA A 197 14.48 35.01 19.65
CA ALA A 197 14.39 36.25 18.89
C ALA A 197 15.02 36.18 17.50
N GLN A 198 15.85 35.17 17.20
CA GLN A 198 16.54 35.00 15.90
C GLN A 198 16.94 33.54 15.63
N ASN A 199 16.57 33.04 14.45
CA ASN A 199 16.88 31.69 14.01
C ASN A 199 18.39 31.47 13.79
N GLY A 200 18.90 30.29 14.15
CA GLY A 200 20.28 29.85 13.94
C GLY A 200 20.56 29.33 12.52
N ASN A 201 20.28 30.09 11.46
CA ASN A 201 20.51 29.64 10.09
C ASN A 201 21.96 29.90 9.63
N ALA A 202 22.90 29.07 10.09
CA ALA A 202 24.33 29.19 9.77
C ALA A 202 24.86 28.01 8.96
N ALA A 203 25.75 28.27 8.00
CA ALA A 203 26.62 27.27 7.38
C ALA A 203 27.96 27.25 8.11
N LEU A 204 28.20 26.23 8.93
CA LEU A 204 29.39 26.05 9.75
C LEU A 204 30.40 25.17 8.98
N ASN A 205 31.31 25.85 8.28
CA ASN A 205 32.32 25.25 7.40
C ASN A 205 33.66 25.01 8.08
N GLY A 206 33.90 25.63 9.24
CA GLY A 206 35.07 25.34 10.08
C GLY A 206 34.82 24.22 11.08
N VAL A 207 35.91 23.60 11.54
CA VAL A 207 35.87 22.49 12.51
C VAL A 207 35.40 23.02 13.87
N ILE A 208 34.41 22.34 14.47
CA ILE A 208 34.05 22.52 15.87
C ILE A 208 34.76 21.47 16.71
N SER A 209 35.59 21.89 17.67
CA SER A 209 36.42 20.99 18.47
C SER A 209 36.36 21.26 19.96
N ASP A 210 36.75 20.26 20.74
CA ASP A 210 37.18 20.49 22.11
C ASP A 210 38.41 21.43 22.15
N GLY A 211 38.62 22.03 23.32
CA GLY A 211 39.78 22.86 23.57
C GLY A 211 41.05 22.08 23.83
N ALA A 212 42.21 22.72 23.67
CA ALA A 212 43.51 22.13 24.02
C ALA A 212 43.66 21.83 25.54
N ASN A 213 42.77 22.40 26.36
CA ASN A 213 42.82 22.34 27.83
C ASN A 213 42.22 21.05 28.43
N GLY A 214 41.74 20.11 27.60
CA GLY A 214 41.21 18.81 28.04
C GLY A 214 39.76 18.82 28.53
N GLY A 215 39.08 19.98 28.55
CA GLY A 215 37.64 20.08 28.75
C GLY A 215 36.84 19.85 27.47
N LYS A 216 35.53 19.64 27.62
CA LYS A 216 34.63 19.28 26.51
C LYS A 216 33.88 20.49 25.97
N LEU A 217 33.50 20.43 24.70
CA LEU A 217 32.53 21.34 24.10
C LEU A 217 31.23 20.59 23.79
N ALA A 218 30.11 21.07 24.32
CA ALA A 218 28.77 20.65 23.95
C ALA A 218 28.16 21.67 22.97
N VAL A 219 27.36 21.19 22.03
CA VAL A 219 26.65 22.04 21.06
C VAL A 219 25.15 21.87 21.26
N VAL A 220 24.44 22.99 21.40
CA VAL A 220 22.98 23.03 21.52
C VAL A 220 22.42 23.84 20.35
N VAL A 221 21.58 23.23 19.53
CA VAL A 221 20.81 23.94 18.51
C VAL A 221 19.46 24.28 19.11
N ALA A 222 19.32 25.54 19.55
CA ALA A 222 18.13 26.01 20.24
C ALA A 222 17.02 26.43 19.28
N TYR A 223 17.37 27.09 18.16
CA TYR A 223 16.43 27.56 17.14
C TYR A 223 17.09 27.61 15.75
N GLY A 224 16.28 27.52 14.69
CA GLY A 224 16.75 27.59 13.29
C GLY A 224 17.31 26.28 12.76
N THR A 225 18.05 26.36 11.66
CA THR A 225 18.53 25.18 10.90
C THR A 225 20.02 25.25 10.52
N PRO A 226 20.98 25.24 11.47
CA PRO A 226 22.40 25.27 11.11
C PRO A 226 22.81 24.01 10.34
N THR A 227 23.77 24.18 9.43
CA THR A 227 24.40 23.09 8.67
C THR A 227 25.87 22.99 9.07
N PHE A 228 26.28 21.82 9.54
CA PHE A 228 27.65 21.51 9.90
C PHE A 228 28.32 20.78 8.73
N ASN A 229 29.37 21.39 8.16
CA ASN A 229 30.03 20.88 6.95
C ASN A 229 31.42 20.31 7.21
N ALA A 230 32.12 20.81 8.24
CA ALA A 230 33.47 20.37 8.59
C ALA A 230 33.49 19.11 9.46
N ALA A 231 34.62 18.38 9.45
CA ALA A 231 34.85 17.25 10.34
C ALA A 231 35.04 17.69 11.79
N ASN A 232 33.95 17.66 12.56
CA ASN A 232 33.92 18.11 13.95
C ASN A 232 34.51 17.05 14.90
N THR A 233 35.02 17.50 16.05
CA THR A 233 35.71 16.65 17.04
C THR A 233 35.31 16.95 18.49
N PHE A 234 34.27 17.75 18.72
CA PHE A 234 33.77 18.07 20.05
C PHE A 234 33.16 16.84 20.76
N THR A 235 33.46 16.63 22.04
CA THR A 235 33.03 15.40 22.75
C THR A 235 31.93 15.63 23.80
N GLY A 236 31.47 16.87 23.98
CA GLY A 236 30.38 17.20 24.91
C GLY A 236 28.97 16.82 24.41
N GLY A 237 28.84 16.44 23.14
CA GLY A 237 27.58 16.00 22.53
C GLY A 237 26.82 17.11 21.79
N LEU A 238 25.79 16.70 21.05
CA LEU A 238 24.90 17.56 20.27
C LEU A 238 23.47 17.47 20.80
N THR A 239 22.87 18.59 21.15
CA THR A 239 21.45 18.69 21.50
C THR A 239 20.69 19.47 20.44
N VAL A 240 19.53 18.97 20.01
CA VAL A 240 18.60 19.69 19.12
C VAL A 240 17.30 19.89 19.89
N ASN A 241 16.95 21.15 20.17
CA ASN A 241 15.76 21.49 20.93
C ASN A 241 14.48 21.41 20.09
N SER A 242 13.34 21.41 20.78
CA SER A 242 12.01 21.44 20.17
C SER A 242 11.87 22.63 19.21
N GLY A 243 11.38 22.37 17.99
CA GLY A 243 11.20 23.39 16.96
C GLY A 243 12.49 23.80 16.23
N ALA A 244 13.65 23.28 16.64
CA ALA A 244 14.92 23.48 15.94
C ALA A 244 15.24 22.30 15.02
N ALA A 245 16.10 22.53 14.03
CA ALA A 245 16.68 21.46 13.23
C ALA A 245 18.19 21.62 13.07
N ALA A 246 18.92 20.54 12.84
CA ALA A 246 20.34 20.58 12.52
C ALA A 246 20.61 19.69 11.30
N THR A 247 21.49 20.12 10.41
CA THR A 247 21.95 19.27 9.29
C THR A 247 23.43 18.94 9.46
N LEU A 248 23.78 17.66 9.47
CA LEU A 248 25.15 17.18 9.49
C LEU A 248 25.54 16.65 8.11
N ALA A 249 26.57 17.25 7.51
CA ALA A 249 27.25 16.65 6.37
C ALA A 249 27.96 15.34 6.77
N ASP A 250 28.31 14.52 5.80
CA ASP A 250 28.93 13.19 6.03
C ASP A 250 30.20 13.26 6.86
N ALA A 251 31.05 14.27 6.61
CA ALA A 251 32.28 14.49 7.37
C ALA A 251 32.01 15.03 8.78
N ALA A 252 30.87 15.67 9.02
CA ALA A 252 30.63 16.51 10.19
C ALA A 252 30.15 15.79 11.46
N ARG A 253 30.02 14.47 11.38
CA ARG A 253 29.57 13.62 12.48
C ARG A 253 30.65 13.47 13.54
N VAL A 254 30.23 13.48 14.80
CA VAL A 254 31.12 13.23 15.93
C VAL A 254 30.64 12.01 16.73
N ALA A 255 31.57 11.23 17.26
CA ALA A 255 31.23 10.21 18.25
C ALA A 255 30.71 10.87 19.53
N GLY A 256 29.73 10.26 20.21
CA GLY A 256 29.18 10.77 21.46
C GLY A 256 27.65 10.85 21.48
N ASN A 257 27.15 11.70 22.38
CA ASN A 257 25.71 11.80 22.68
C ASN A 257 25.00 12.77 21.74
N TYR A 258 23.84 12.34 21.26
CA TYR A 258 22.91 13.09 20.42
C TYR A 258 21.54 13.12 21.11
N GLN A 259 21.19 14.26 21.69
CA GLN A 259 19.90 14.47 22.33
C GLN A 259 18.97 15.22 21.38
N ILE A 260 17.96 14.53 20.85
CA ILE A 260 16.99 15.12 19.92
C ILE A 260 15.67 15.23 20.67
N ASN A 261 15.44 16.41 21.25
CA ASN A 261 14.24 16.67 22.05
C ASN A 261 12.98 16.61 21.18
N ASP A 262 11.82 16.40 21.80
CA ASP A 262 10.54 16.27 21.12
C ASP A 262 10.26 17.48 20.21
N GLY A 263 9.95 17.21 18.95
CA GLY A 263 9.78 18.24 17.91
C GLY A 263 11.09 18.84 17.36
N GLY A 264 12.25 18.42 17.86
CA GLY A 264 13.56 18.71 17.28
C GLY A 264 13.88 17.76 16.13
N ARG A 265 14.71 18.20 15.17
CA ARG A 265 15.03 17.43 13.96
C ARG A 265 16.52 17.41 13.61
N LEU A 266 17.10 16.24 13.44
CA LEU A 266 18.47 16.05 12.94
C LEU A 266 18.43 15.44 11.54
N ASP A 267 18.96 16.11 10.52
CA ASP A 267 19.18 15.54 9.17
C ASP A 267 20.64 15.15 9.01
N MET A 268 20.92 13.86 8.84
CA MET A 268 22.25 13.31 8.67
C MET A 268 22.46 12.85 7.23
N ARG A 269 23.50 13.37 6.59
CA ARG A 269 23.88 12.98 5.23
C ARG A 269 24.98 11.92 5.23
N PHE A 270 24.89 10.96 4.32
CA PHE A 270 25.83 9.83 4.24
C PHE A 270 26.37 9.62 2.83
N SER A 271 27.69 9.73 2.62
CA SER A 271 28.33 9.43 1.33
C SER A 271 29.07 8.10 1.28
N ASN A 272 29.28 7.41 2.41
CA ASN A 272 29.96 6.11 2.41
C ASN A 272 29.08 4.99 2.99
N SER A 273 29.25 3.78 2.43
CA SER A 273 28.63 2.56 2.96
C SER A 273 29.45 2.08 4.17
N GLY A 274 28.79 1.78 5.29
CA GLY A 274 29.46 1.34 6.52
C GLY A 274 28.67 1.56 7.81
N SER A 275 29.34 1.31 8.95
CA SER A 275 28.84 1.51 10.32
C SER A 275 28.71 3.01 10.64
N ASN A 276 27.67 3.61 10.08
CA ASN A 276 27.46 5.06 10.03
C ASN A 276 27.16 5.72 11.38
N PHE A 277 26.89 4.91 12.42
CA PHE A 277 26.55 5.36 13.78
C PHE A 277 27.43 4.76 14.87
N ALA A 278 28.56 4.15 14.52
CA ALA A 278 29.44 3.57 15.53
C ALA A 278 29.83 4.63 16.57
N ASN A 279 29.71 4.29 17.85
CA ASN A 279 30.01 5.16 18.99
C ASN A 279 29.13 6.43 19.09
N MET A 280 27.90 6.38 18.56
CA MET A 280 26.89 7.41 18.76
C MET A 280 25.78 6.88 19.68
N THR A 281 25.32 7.72 20.61
CA THR A 281 24.18 7.43 21.51
C THR A 281 23.09 8.47 21.27
N PHE A 282 21.89 8.02 20.91
CA PHE A 282 20.73 8.86 20.65
C PHE A 282 19.73 8.79 21.80
N THR A 283 19.16 9.94 22.17
CA THR A 283 18.15 10.10 23.23
C THR A 283 17.07 11.10 22.82
N GLY A 284 15.90 11.04 23.47
CA GLY A 284 14.77 11.95 23.25
C GLY A 284 13.73 11.44 22.23
N GLY A 285 12.66 12.22 21.99
CA GLY A 285 11.53 11.84 21.13
C GLY A 285 11.42 12.62 19.82
N GLY A 286 12.46 13.34 19.39
CA GLY A 286 12.46 14.09 18.13
C GLY A 286 12.63 13.22 16.87
N THR A 287 13.06 13.82 15.76
CA THR A 287 13.22 13.12 14.47
C THR A 287 14.69 13.07 14.04
N VAL A 288 15.18 11.88 13.70
CA VAL A 288 16.46 11.68 13.04
C VAL A 288 16.20 11.25 11.59
N LYS A 289 16.47 12.14 10.63
CA LYS A 289 16.35 11.87 9.21
C LYS A 289 17.68 11.44 8.62
N LEU A 290 17.65 10.33 7.90
CA LEU A 290 18.78 9.72 7.23
C LEU A 290 18.67 9.99 5.73
N THR A 291 19.59 10.81 5.22
CA THR A 291 19.64 11.23 3.83
C THR A 291 20.98 10.79 3.20
N PRO A 292 21.16 9.52 2.83
CA PRO A 292 22.33 9.14 2.05
C PRO A 292 22.41 9.92 0.74
N THR A 293 23.59 10.09 0.16
CA THR A 293 23.82 10.94 -1.01
C THR A 293 24.26 10.14 -2.25
N ASN A 294 24.26 8.81 -2.15
CA ASN A 294 24.59 7.85 -3.20
C ASN A 294 23.99 6.46 -2.88
N SER A 295 24.22 5.46 -3.74
CA SER A 295 23.71 4.08 -3.61
C SER A 295 24.31 3.31 -2.42
N ASN A 296 23.99 3.72 -1.20
CA ASN A 296 24.56 3.18 0.02
C ASN A 296 23.52 2.54 0.95
N SER A 297 23.99 1.53 1.68
CA SER A 297 23.26 0.97 2.82
C SER A 297 23.71 1.67 4.10
N VAL A 298 22.76 2.24 4.83
CA VAL A 298 22.99 2.75 6.18
C VAL A 298 22.84 1.59 7.16
N VAL A 299 23.86 1.37 7.98
CA VAL A 299 23.86 0.36 9.05
C VAL A 299 23.77 1.09 10.38
N THR A 300 22.72 0.82 11.16
CA THR A 300 22.54 1.35 12.53
C THR A 300 23.36 0.54 13.51
N SER A 301 24.58 0.97 13.78
CA SER A 301 25.46 0.42 14.83
C SER A 301 25.54 1.32 16.08
N GLY A 302 24.69 2.34 16.17
CA GLY A 302 24.61 3.27 17.30
C GLY A 302 23.69 2.76 18.40
N ASN A 303 23.78 3.38 19.58
CA ASN A 303 22.86 3.15 20.68
C ASN A 303 21.65 4.08 20.57
N PHE A 304 20.45 3.52 20.52
CA PHE A 304 19.14 4.19 20.52
C PHE A 304 18.25 3.66 21.65
N ASP A 305 18.79 3.04 22.70
CA ASP A 305 18.00 2.44 23.78
C ASP A 305 17.10 3.47 24.48
N ASP A 306 17.56 4.71 24.65
CA ASP A 306 16.82 5.82 25.28
C ASP A 306 16.20 6.78 24.25
N PHE A 307 16.17 6.42 22.98
CA PHE A 307 15.52 7.18 21.92
C PHE A 307 14.10 6.66 21.69
N THR A 308 13.11 7.53 21.74
CA THR A 308 11.68 7.19 21.58
C THR A 308 11.04 7.86 20.37
N GLY A 309 11.86 8.57 19.59
CA GLY A 309 11.41 9.39 18.47
C GLY A 309 11.24 8.65 17.15
N THR A 310 11.35 9.40 16.06
CA THR A 310 11.21 8.87 14.69
C THR A 310 12.55 8.81 13.98
N ILE A 311 12.85 7.69 13.33
CA ILE A 311 13.95 7.57 12.37
C ILE A 311 13.36 7.58 10.95
N GLN A 312 13.66 8.62 10.17
CA GLN A 312 13.20 8.77 8.79
C GLN A 312 14.26 8.28 7.81
N ILE A 313 13.86 7.46 6.83
CA ILE A 313 14.70 7.01 5.73
C ILE A 313 14.23 7.74 4.46
N ALA A 314 15.03 8.70 3.98
CA ALA A 314 14.75 9.45 2.77
C ALA A 314 15.47 8.87 1.55
N SER A 315 15.02 9.22 0.34
CA SER A 315 15.77 8.93 -0.88
C SER A 315 17.01 9.82 -0.99
N GLY A 316 18.16 9.18 -1.20
CA GLY A 316 19.39 9.83 -1.66
C GLY A 316 19.62 9.78 -3.17
N GLY A 317 18.68 9.18 -3.91
CA GLY A 317 18.97 8.55 -5.19
C GLY A 317 19.53 7.12 -5.04
N GLY A 318 19.52 6.36 -6.14
CA GLY A 318 20.11 5.02 -6.21
C GLY A 318 19.46 3.95 -5.31
N SER A 319 20.29 3.05 -4.78
CA SER A 319 19.89 1.87 -3.98
C SER A 319 19.90 2.09 -2.46
N THR A 320 19.52 3.31 -2.04
CA THR A 320 19.49 3.74 -0.63
C THR A 320 18.64 2.82 0.25
N LYS A 321 19.18 2.34 1.38
CA LYS A 321 18.42 1.53 2.35
C LYS A 321 18.94 1.60 3.78
N LEU A 322 18.04 1.49 4.75
CA LEU A 322 18.37 1.11 6.13
C LEU A 322 18.51 -0.41 6.19
N ASN A 323 19.72 -0.90 6.45
CA ASN A 323 20.04 -2.32 6.48
C ASN A 323 19.96 -2.85 7.92
N LEU A 324 18.92 -3.64 8.20
CA LEU A 324 18.70 -4.35 9.45
C LEU A 324 19.11 -5.83 9.36
N GLY A 325 19.94 -6.18 8.37
CA GLY A 325 20.42 -7.53 8.11
C GLY A 325 21.67 -7.93 8.90
N ASN A 326 21.97 -9.23 8.97
CA ASN A 326 23.24 -9.79 9.48
C ASN A 326 23.65 -9.32 10.89
N GLY A 327 22.72 -9.34 11.84
CA GLY A 327 22.98 -8.93 13.23
C GLY A 327 22.92 -7.42 13.47
N ASN A 328 22.77 -6.61 12.43
CA ASN A 328 22.47 -5.19 12.58
C ASN A 328 21.04 -5.05 13.11
N LYS A 329 20.92 -4.56 14.34
CA LYS A 329 19.63 -4.30 14.97
C LYS A 329 19.53 -2.81 15.22
N LEU A 330 18.41 -2.22 14.84
CA LEU A 330 17.94 -1.06 15.59
C LEU A 330 17.67 -1.56 17.01
N THR A 331 17.99 -0.75 18.01
CA THR A 331 18.03 -1.17 19.42
C THR A 331 16.78 -1.91 19.89
N SER A 332 16.88 -2.53 21.07
CA SER A 332 15.77 -3.27 21.68
C SER A 332 14.56 -2.39 22.05
N ASN A 333 14.64 -1.07 21.86
CA ASN A 333 13.57 -0.14 22.17
C ASN A 333 12.44 -0.19 21.12
N PRO A 334 11.24 -0.72 21.46
CA PRO A 334 10.11 -0.80 20.54
C PRO A 334 9.39 0.54 20.30
N GLU A 335 9.68 1.58 21.09
CA GLU A 335 9.02 2.88 21.02
C GLU A 335 9.48 3.72 19.82
N ILE A 336 10.65 3.40 19.23
CA ILE A 336 11.13 4.08 18.03
C ILE A 336 10.17 3.81 16.87
N THR A 337 9.73 4.87 16.19
CA THR A 337 9.01 4.77 14.92
C THR A 337 9.99 4.82 13.76
N LEU A 338 9.94 3.83 12.87
CA LEU A 338 10.64 3.85 11.60
C LEU A 338 9.74 4.45 10.52
N GLU A 339 10.21 5.45 9.78
CA GLU A 339 9.43 6.06 8.70
C GLU A 339 10.20 6.00 7.38
N VAL A 340 9.66 5.25 6.41
CA VAL A 340 10.20 5.17 5.06
C VAL A 340 9.51 6.20 4.20
N LEU A 341 10.23 7.27 3.87
CA LEU A 341 9.77 8.28 2.93
C LEU A 341 9.88 7.74 1.50
N SER A 342 9.16 8.37 0.56
CA SER A 342 9.21 7.99 -0.85
C SER A 342 10.64 7.97 -1.38
N GLY A 343 11.01 6.86 -2.03
CA GLY A 343 12.35 6.61 -2.55
C GLY A 343 13.37 6.05 -1.53
N GLY A 344 12.99 5.89 -0.25
CA GLY A 344 13.75 5.15 0.76
C GLY A 344 13.41 3.65 0.78
N GLN A 345 14.18 2.86 1.52
CA GLN A 345 13.90 1.43 1.72
C GLN A 345 14.41 0.93 3.09
N ILE A 346 13.66 0.03 3.73
CA ILE A 346 14.16 -0.86 4.79
C ILE A 346 14.52 -2.20 4.17
N PHE A 347 15.69 -2.74 4.51
CA PHE A 347 16.16 -4.03 4.04
C PHE A 347 16.46 -4.96 5.21
N THR A 348 15.86 -6.15 5.20
CA THR A 348 16.16 -7.22 6.16
C THR A 348 16.75 -8.43 5.43
N SER A 349 17.85 -8.99 5.93
CA SER A 349 18.48 -10.21 5.36
C SER A 349 19.34 -10.95 6.37
N GLY A 350 19.52 -12.27 6.20
CA GLY A 350 20.29 -13.09 7.13
C GLY A 350 19.54 -13.38 8.44
N GLN A 351 20.26 -13.66 9.53
CA GLN A 351 19.64 -13.88 10.86
C GLN A 351 19.22 -12.53 11.48
N VAL A 352 18.11 -11.97 11.00
CA VAL A 352 17.45 -10.82 11.64
C VAL A 352 16.52 -11.37 12.71
N GLY A 353 16.59 -10.82 13.91
CA GLY A 353 15.63 -11.13 14.97
C GLY A 353 14.26 -10.51 14.69
N THR A 354 13.51 -10.26 15.76
CA THR A 354 12.25 -9.52 15.68
C THR A 354 12.52 -8.02 15.57
N ILE A 355 11.80 -7.33 14.67
CA ILE A 355 11.70 -5.87 14.58
C ILE A 355 10.38 -5.48 15.25
N PRO A 356 10.41 -5.03 16.52
CA PRO A 356 9.21 -4.71 17.28
C PRO A 356 8.68 -3.29 17.00
N ASN A 357 9.47 -2.46 16.33
CA ASN A 357 9.19 -1.06 16.06
C ASN A 357 7.99 -0.85 15.16
N ALA A 358 7.20 0.18 15.43
CA ALA A 358 6.20 0.66 14.49
C ALA A 358 6.89 1.16 13.21
N ILE A 359 6.32 0.83 12.05
CA ILE A 359 6.87 1.22 10.74
C ILE A 359 5.80 2.01 9.97
N ARG A 360 6.15 3.20 9.50
CA ARG A 360 5.35 4.02 8.59
C ARG A 360 5.99 3.97 7.21
N ILE A 361 5.20 3.71 6.16
CA ILE A 361 5.74 3.55 4.81
C ILE A 361 4.96 4.36 3.78
N ALA A 362 5.69 4.91 2.82
CA ALA A 362 5.16 5.50 1.60
C ALA A 362 6.05 5.16 0.39
N GLY A 363 5.43 4.98 -0.77
CA GLY A 363 6.10 4.84 -2.06
C GLY A 363 6.57 3.44 -2.42
N THR A 364 7.23 3.32 -3.58
CA THR A 364 7.58 2.04 -4.20
C THR A 364 8.92 1.46 -3.76
N GLY A 365 9.64 2.18 -2.90
CA GLY A 365 11.02 1.88 -2.53
C GLY A 365 12.05 2.74 -3.27
N ASN A 366 13.30 2.32 -3.18
CA ASN A 366 14.44 2.94 -3.86
C ASN A 366 14.55 2.48 -5.33
N GLY A 367 15.62 2.92 -6.03
CA GLY A 367 15.87 2.57 -7.43
C GLY A 367 16.10 1.07 -7.72
N GLU A 368 16.19 0.21 -6.70
CA GLU A 368 16.24 -1.25 -6.89
C GLU A 368 14.89 -1.84 -7.30
N ASN A 369 13.79 -1.08 -7.17
CA ASN A 369 12.42 -1.56 -7.43
C ASN A 369 12.06 -2.81 -6.60
N ARG A 370 12.46 -2.83 -5.33
CA ARG A 370 12.26 -3.96 -4.39
C ARG A 370 11.36 -3.63 -3.19
N GLY A 371 10.58 -2.56 -3.28
CA GLY A 371 9.66 -2.13 -2.24
C GLY A 371 10.26 -1.11 -1.26
N ALA A 372 9.39 -0.37 -0.57
CA ALA A 372 9.74 0.48 0.57
C ALA A 372 10.22 -0.38 1.76
N ILE A 373 9.74 -1.62 1.85
CA ILE A 373 10.33 -2.66 2.68
C ILE A 373 10.74 -3.80 1.76
N ARG A 374 12.00 -4.21 1.81
CA ARG A 374 12.55 -5.42 1.20
C ARG A 374 12.78 -6.44 2.31
N HIS A 375 11.84 -7.36 2.47
CA HIS A 375 11.81 -8.28 3.62
C HIS A 375 12.31 -9.67 3.25
N CYS A 376 13.62 -9.90 3.33
CA CYS A 376 14.21 -11.19 2.96
C CYS A 376 14.30 -12.20 4.12
N SER A 377 14.25 -11.74 5.37
CA SER A 377 14.27 -12.60 6.55
C SER A 377 13.86 -11.85 7.82
N GLY A 378 13.69 -12.60 8.93
CA GLY A 378 13.32 -12.07 10.25
C GLY A 378 11.80 -11.97 10.46
N MET A 379 11.41 -11.35 11.57
CA MET A 379 10.01 -11.08 11.92
C MET A 379 9.79 -9.60 12.13
N ILE A 380 8.81 -8.99 11.45
CA ILE A 380 8.29 -7.65 11.79
C ILE A 380 7.06 -7.86 12.68
N SER A 381 7.16 -7.55 13.97
CA SER A 381 6.04 -7.65 14.91
C SER A 381 5.39 -6.30 15.23
N GLY A 382 6.08 -5.20 14.96
CA GLY A 382 5.50 -3.86 15.07
C GLY A 382 4.48 -3.57 13.98
N THR A 383 3.55 -2.66 14.27
CA THR A 383 2.51 -2.24 13.32
C THR A 383 3.12 -1.56 12.10
N ILE A 384 2.66 -1.96 10.90
CA ILE A 384 3.00 -1.30 9.63
C ILE A 384 1.83 -0.39 9.23
N THR A 385 2.08 0.90 9.11
CA THR A 385 1.09 1.91 8.67
C THR A 385 1.48 2.48 7.33
N LEU A 386 0.58 2.39 6.35
CA LEU A 386 0.74 3.02 5.04
C LEU A 386 0.29 4.48 5.11
N THR A 387 1.21 5.41 4.88
CA THR A 387 0.94 6.86 4.79
C THR A 387 0.68 7.33 3.35
N ALA A 388 0.87 6.43 2.38
CA ALA A 388 0.52 6.55 0.97
C ALA A 388 0.48 5.13 0.36
N ASP A 389 0.24 5.02 -0.94
CA ASP A 389 0.48 3.77 -1.67
C ASP A 389 1.92 3.28 -1.44
N ALA A 390 2.07 1.98 -1.17
CA ALA A 390 3.37 1.42 -0.80
C ALA A 390 3.60 0.02 -1.36
N ASN A 391 4.86 -0.25 -1.73
CA ASN A 391 5.30 -1.57 -2.19
C ASN A 391 6.08 -2.30 -1.10
N PHE A 392 5.88 -3.61 -1.01
CA PHE A 392 6.54 -4.51 -0.07
C PHE A 392 7.18 -5.67 -0.85
N GLY A 393 8.51 -5.71 -0.90
CA GLY A 393 9.28 -6.77 -1.51
C GLY A 393 9.29 -8.04 -0.66
N LEU A 394 8.90 -9.16 -1.27
CA LEU A 394 8.81 -10.47 -0.62
C LEU A 394 10.11 -11.25 -0.83
N GLY A 395 10.93 -11.43 0.21
CA GLY A 395 12.18 -12.19 0.09
C GLY A 395 12.30 -13.41 1.02
N GLY A 396 11.32 -13.66 1.90
CA GLY A 396 11.33 -14.81 2.81
C GLY A 396 10.95 -14.55 4.26
N GLY A 397 10.76 -13.29 4.67
CA GLY A 397 10.47 -12.94 6.07
C GLY A 397 9.00 -13.11 6.51
N SER A 398 8.75 -12.85 7.80
CA SER A 398 7.41 -12.93 8.42
C SER A 398 6.96 -11.59 9.02
N VAL A 399 5.67 -11.30 8.93
CA VAL A 399 5.03 -10.11 9.52
C VAL A 399 3.90 -10.57 10.43
N SER A 400 4.05 -10.34 11.73
CA SER A 400 3.02 -10.62 12.75
C SER A 400 2.34 -9.35 13.26
N GLY A 401 2.94 -8.19 13.04
CA GLY A 401 2.33 -6.89 13.33
C GLY A 401 1.15 -6.56 12.42
N LYS A 402 0.21 -5.76 12.92
CA LYS A 402 -0.94 -5.25 12.15
C LYS A 402 -0.45 -4.46 10.93
N ILE A 403 -1.13 -4.60 9.80
CA ILE A 403 -0.92 -3.78 8.60
C ILE A 403 -2.16 -2.91 8.40
N MET A 404 -1.99 -1.59 8.30
CA MET A 404 -3.12 -0.67 8.15
C MET A 404 -2.85 0.52 7.24
N GLY A 405 -3.91 1.02 6.60
CA GLY A 405 -3.90 2.30 5.90
C GLY A 405 -4.04 3.49 6.86
N SER A 406 -3.68 4.67 6.37
CA SER A 406 -4.01 5.95 7.03
C SER A 406 -4.75 6.91 6.09
N ALA A 407 -5.32 6.39 4.99
CA ALA A 407 -6.11 7.15 4.06
C ALA A 407 -7.29 7.81 4.78
N ALA A 408 -7.59 9.06 4.43
CA ALA A 408 -8.77 9.76 4.93
C ALA A 408 -10.06 9.13 4.39
N GLU A 409 -11.19 9.40 5.04
CA GLU A 409 -12.52 8.97 4.59
C GLU A 409 -12.75 9.29 3.10
N GLY A 410 -13.26 8.32 2.35
CA GLY A 410 -13.48 8.42 0.91
C GLY A 410 -12.23 8.24 0.04
N GLN A 411 -11.04 8.10 0.63
CA GLN A 411 -9.79 7.79 -0.08
C GLN A 411 -9.39 6.32 0.14
N ALA A 412 -8.45 5.84 -0.68
CA ALA A 412 -7.85 4.53 -0.51
C ALA A 412 -6.32 4.60 -0.64
N HIS A 413 -5.63 3.74 0.10
CA HIS A 413 -4.23 3.41 -0.15
C HIS A 413 -4.11 1.99 -0.69
N THR A 414 -3.07 1.75 -1.47
CA THR A 414 -2.77 0.43 -2.05
C THR A 414 -1.52 -0.15 -1.43
N PHE A 415 -1.67 -1.30 -0.79
CA PHE A 415 -0.58 -2.13 -0.31
C PHE A 415 -0.22 -3.17 -1.37
N THR A 416 0.90 -2.96 -2.07
CA THR A 416 1.36 -3.85 -3.13
C THR A 416 2.43 -4.80 -2.63
N LEU A 417 2.19 -6.10 -2.77
CA LEU A 417 3.05 -7.18 -2.34
C LEU A 417 3.78 -7.82 -3.53
N GLY A 418 5.08 -7.98 -3.35
CA GLY A 418 5.99 -8.48 -4.37
C GLY A 418 6.33 -7.43 -5.42
N THR A 419 7.53 -7.52 -5.99
CA THR A 419 7.95 -6.69 -7.12
C THR A 419 8.60 -7.54 -8.20
N ALA A 420 8.81 -6.97 -9.39
CA ALA A 420 9.51 -7.67 -10.47
C ALA A 420 10.93 -8.14 -10.08
N ASN A 421 11.53 -7.52 -9.05
CA ASN A 421 12.88 -7.81 -8.58
C ASN A 421 12.93 -8.54 -7.22
N GLU A 422 11.78 -8.82 -6.60
CA GLU A 422 11.68 -9.48 -5.29
C GLU A 422 10.35 -10.27 -5.20
N LYS A 423 10.41 -11.58 -5.50
CA LYS A 423 9.27 -12.49 -5.76
C LYS A 423 9.24 -13.73 -4.86
N GLY A 424 9.86 -13.66 -3.69
CA GLY A 424 9.91 -14.75 -2.72
C GLY A 424 8.57 -15.00 -2.02
N ASN A 425 8.67 -15.70 -0.89
CA ASN A 425 7.54 -16.04 -0.05
C ASN A 425 7.51 -15.08 1.16
N GLY A 426 6.33 -14.83 1.72
CA GLY A 426 6.20 -14.08 2.97
C GLY A 426 5.07 -14.63 3.80
N THR A 427 5.20 -14.64 5.12
CA THR A 427 4.13 -15.06 6.03
C THR A 427 3.56 -13.85 6.74
N PHE A 428 2.25 -13.65 6.66
CA PHE A 428 1.53 -12.53 7.23
C PHE A 428 0.50 -13.06 8.24
N SER A 429 0.84 -13.00 9.52
CA SER A 429 -0.03 -13.41 10.63
C SER A 429 -0.63 -12.24 11.40
N GLY A 430 -0.27 -11.00 11.06
CA GLY A 430 -0.95 -9.80 11.51
C GLY A 430 -2.19 -9.49 10.69
N VAL A 431 -3.18 -8.84 11.32
CA VAL A 431 -4.41 -8.39 10.65
C VAL A 431 -4.10 -7.30 9.64
N ILE A 432 -4.61 -7.42 8.41
CA ILE A 432 -4.67 -6.33 7.43
C ILE A 432 -6.00 -5.58 7.60
N SER A 433 -5.97 -4.27 7.76
CA SER A 433 -7.16 -3.45 8.06
C SER A 433 -7.12 -2.08 7.39
N ASP A 434 -8.27 -1.41 7.28
CA ASP A 434 -8.39 -0.07 6.71
C ASP A 434 -7.66 1.02 7.51
N GLY A 435 -7.53 0.83 8.82
CA GLY A 435 -7.01 1.82 9.76
C GLY A 435 -8.12 2.63 10.43
N GLU A 436 -7.72 3.68 11.16
CA GLU A 436 -8.62 4.45 12.03
C GLU A 436 -9.24 5.69 11.33
N ASN A 437 -8.69 6.09 10.19
CA ASN A 437 -9.04 7.34 9.50
C ASN A 437 -10.26 7.25 8.57
N GLY A 438 -10.93 6.09 8.51
CA GLY A 438 -12.13 5.87 7.68
C GLY A 438 -11.89 5.67 6.17
N GLY A 439 -10.66 5.83 5.67
CA GLY A 439 -10.29 5.44 4.30
C GLY A 439 -10.12 3.92 4.16
N LYS A 440 -10.00 3.44 2.91
CA LYS A 440 -9.90 2.01 2.60
C LYS A 440 -8.46 1.55 2.33
N LEU A 441 -8.19 0.27 2.58
CA LEU A 441 -6.93 -0.36 2.18
C LEU A 441 -7.17 -1.38 1.06
N ASN A 442 -6.67 -1.05 -0.14
CA ASN A 442 -6.55 -2.00 -1.24
C ASN A 442 -5.32 -2.89 -1.03
N VAL A 443 -5.43 -4.17 -1.38
CA VAL A 443 -4.33 -5.12 -1.35
C VAL A 443 -4.08 -5.63 -2.76
N THR A 444 -2.86 -5.46 -3.25
CA THR A 444 -2.44 -5.97 -4.56
C THR A 444 -1.32 -6.98 -4.36
N VAL A 445 -1.49 -8.19 -4.87
CA VAL A 445 -0.39 -9.18 -4.97
C VAL A 445 0.09 -9.19 -6.42
N ALA A 446 1.25 -8.58 -6.63
CA ALA A 446 1.84 -8.45 -7.96
C ALA A 446 2.74 -9.64 -8.31
N TYR A 447 3.51 -10.13 -7.32
CA TYR A 447 4.43 -11.26 -7.48
C TYR A 447 4.61 -12.03 -6.17
N GLY A 448 5.20 -13.23 -6.27
CA GLY A 448 5.57 -14.05 -5.11
C GLY A 448 4.40 -14.84 -4.52
N ASN A 449 4.65 -15.53 -3.40
CA ASN A 449 3.67 -16.44 -2.80
C ASN A 449 3.45 -16.10 -1.31
N PRO A 450 2.81 -14.95 -1.01
CA PRO A 450 2.52 -14.59 0.38
C PRO A 450 1.42 -15.49 0.96
N SER A 451 1.56 -15.84 2.24
CA SER A 451 0.57 -16.60 3.01
C SER A 451 -0.01 -15.73 4.12
N PHE A 452 -1.33 -15.60 4.18
CA PHE A 452 -2.06 -14.80 5.14
C PHE A 452 -2.85 -15.70 6.11
N THR A 453 -2.46 -15.68 7.39
CA THR A 453 -3.04 -16.56 8.42
C THR A 453 -4.00 -15.83 9.36
N ALA A 454 -4.03 -14.50 9.34
CA ALA A 454 -4.95 -13.70 10.14
C ALA A 454 -6.31 -13.50 9.47
N SER A 455 -7.32 -13.20 10.30
CA SER A 455 -8.61 -12.68 9.83
C SER A 455 -8.45 -11.23 9.40
N ASN A 456 -8.45 -10.97 8.10
CA ASN A 456 -8.30 -9.62 7.56
C ASN A 456 -9.62 -8.84 7.67
N THR A 457 -9.51 -7.53 7.86
CA THR A 457 -10.64 -6.60 8.04
C THR A 457 -10.59 -5.41 7.08
N ALA A 458 -9.67 -5.43 6.11
CA ALA A 458 -9.62 -4.41 5.06
C ALA A 458 -10.86 -4.47 4.16
N THR A 459 -11.44 -3.31 3.85
CA THR A 459 -12.66 -3.19 3.04
C THR A 459 -12.43 -2.62 1.64
N GLY A 460 -11.17 -2.39 1.27
CA GLY A 460 -10.77 -2.07 -0.10
C GLY A 460 -10.87 -3.28 -1.04
N ALA A 461 -10.31 -3.14 -2.24
CA ALA A 461 -10.24 -4.22 -3.23
C ALA A 461 -9.05 -5.14 -2.97
N LEU A 462 -9.21 -6.43 -3.25
CA LEU A 462 -8.11 -7.38 -3.41
C LEU A 462 -7.85 -7.64 -4.89
N THR A 463 -6.62 -7.38 -5.34
CA THR A 463 -6.19 -7.64 -6.72
C THR A 463 -5.00 -8.59 -6.75
N VAL A 464 -5.06 -9.66 -7.54
CA VAL A 464 -3.94 -10.56 -7.81
C VAL A 464 -3.60 -10.45 -9.29
N THR A 465 -2.46 -9.82 -9.58
CA THR A 465 -1.96 -9.66 -10.95
C THR A 465 -0.86 -10.65 -11.29
N GLY A 466 -0.32 -11.35 -10.28
CA GLY A 466 0.66 -12.41 -10.43
C GLY A 466 0.96 -13.11 -9.11
N GLY A 467 1.84 -14.11 -9.14
CA GLY A 467 2.20 -14.89 -7.95
C GLY A 467 1.12 -15.89 -7.52
N THR A 468 1.28 -16.48 -6.33
CA THR A 468 0.33 -17.45 -5.76
C THR A 468 -0.02 -17.16 -4.28
N PRO A 469 -0.72 -16.06 -3.98
CA PRO A 469 -1.12 -15.76 -2.61
C PRO A 469 -2.05 -16.82 -2.03
N THR A 470 -1.87 -17.16 -0.75
CA THR A 470 -2.74 -18.06 0.00
C THR A 470 -3.38 -17.34 1.17
N PHE A 471 -4.70 -17.32 1.24
CA PHE A 471 -5.45 -16.77 2.37
C PHE A 471 -6.12 -17.88 3.17
N SER A 472 -5.90 -17.88 4.47
CA SER A 472 -6.67 -18.72 5.41
C SER A 472 -8.09 -18.20 5.61
N GLN A 473 -8.27 -16.88 5.61
CA GLN A 473 -9.57 -16.21 5.76
C GLN A 473 -9.61 -14.97 4.87
N LEU A 474 -10.76 -14.75 4.24
CA LEU A 474 -10.96 -13.64 3.32
C LEU A 474 -12.30 -12.99 3.59
N ASN A 475 -12.31 -12.21 4.67
CA ASN A 475 -13.49 -11.53 5.14
C ASN A 475 -13.34 -10.06 4.73
N ARG A 476 -14.36 -9.48 4.08
CA ARG A 476 -14.58 -8.02 3.96
C ARG A 476 -14.01 -7.23 2.78
N PHE A 477 -13.24 -7.80 1.85
CA PHE A 477 -12.82 -7.04 0.65
C PHE A 477 -14.04 -6.62 -0.19
N SER A 478 -14.07 -5.39 -0.69
CA SER A 478 -15.19 -4.89 -1.50
C SER A 478 -15.31 -5.55 -2.88
N SER A 479 -14.21 -6.12 -3.38
CA SER A 479 -14.14 -6.85 -4.63
C SER A 479 -12.89 -7.72 -4.65
N ILE A 480 -12.94 -8.85 -5.34
CA ILE A 480 -11.80 -9.75 -5.55
C ILE A 480 -11.55 -9.83 -7.05
N THR A 481 -10.33 -9.53 -7.48
CA THR A 481 -9.96 -9.55 -8.90
C THR A 481 -8.65 -10.32 -9.06
N VAL A 482 -8.67 -11.39 -9.87
CA VAL A 482 -7.49 -12.21 -10.18
C VAL A 482 -7.26 -12.09 -11.68
N THR A 483 -6.40 -11.17 -12.12
CA THR A 483 -6.12 -10.96 -13.55
C THR A 483 -4.88 -11.72 -14.03
N GLY A 484 -4.10 -12.28 -13.11
CA GLY A 484 -2.95 -13.14 -13.41
C GLY A 484 -2.48 -13.89 -12.16
N GLY A 485 -1.86 -15.05 -12.35
CA GLY A 485 -1.38 -15.89 -11.23
C GLY A 485 -2.49 -16.74 -10.59
N THR A 486 -2.35 -17.07 -9.30
CA THR A 486 -3.29 -17.94 -8.58
C THR A 486 -3.66 -17.43 -7.19
N LEU A 487 -4.91 -17.06 -6.96
CA LEU A 487 -5.43 -16.83 -5.61
C LEU A 487 -5.85 -18.16 -4.98
N THR A 488 -5.27 -18.54 -3.85
CA THR A 488 -5.64 -19.77 -3.13
C THR A 488 -6.35 -19.45 -1.81
N LEU A 489 -7.52 -20.06 -1.57
CA LEU A 489 -8.21 -20.05 -0.27
C LEU A 489 -7.96 -21.38 0.45
N ALA A 490 -7.33 -21.33 1.62
CA ALA A 490 -6.88 -22.51 2.35
C ALA A 490 -8.01 -23.28 3.06
N LYS A 491 -7.77 -24.55 3.36
CA LYS A 491 -8.76 -25.56 3.78
C LYS A 491 -9.57 -25.22 5.05
N GLU A 492 -9.01 -24.49 6.00
CA GLU A 492 -9.63 -24.18 7.29
C GLU A 492 -10.07 -22.71 7.38
N GLY A 493 -11.39 -22.47 7.38
CA GLY A 493 -11.99 -21.17 7.70
C GLY A 493 -12.03 -20.14 6.58
N GLY A 494 -11.58 -20.47 5.37
CA GLY A 494 -11.56 -19.59 4.20
C GLY A 494 -12.92 -19.39 3.56
N THR A 495 -13.87 -18.79 4.28
CA THR A 495 -15.16 -18.40 3.73
C THR A 495 -15.08 -16.97 3.20
N ILE A 496 -15.44 -16.74 1.94
CA ILE A 496 -15.74 -15.40 1.44
C ILE A 496 -17.12 -15.04 1.99
N LEU A 497 -17.13 -14.25 3.06
CA LEU A 497 -18.33 -13.99 3.87
C LEU A 497 -19.24 -12.85 3.37
N GLU A 498 -18.86 -12.13 2.31
CA GLU A 498 -19.58 -10.92 1.88
C GLU A 498 -19.87 -10.91 0.37
N SER A 499 -20.85 -10.10 -0.04
CA SER A 499 -21.40 -9.93 -1.40
C SER A 499 -20.42 -9.31 -2.42
N ALA A 500 -19.12 -9.51 -2.24
CA ALA A 500 -18.08 -8.90 -3.05
C ALA A 500 -18.04 -9.54 -4.45
N PRO A 501 -18.11 -8.77 -5.55
CA PRO A 501 -17.93 -9.32 -6.88
C PRO A 501 -16.55 -9.95 -7.02
N ILE A 502 -16.52 -11.13 -7.66
CA ILE A 502 -15.30 -11.89 -7.94
C ILE A 502 -15.08 -11.90 -9.44
N THR A 503 -13.91 -11.44 -9.88
CA THR A 503 -13.47 -11.48 -11.28
C THR A 503 -12.22 -12.35 -11.40
N VAL A 504 -12.25 -13.35 -12.29
CA VAL A 504 -11.12 -14.23 -12.58
C VAL A 504 -10.78 -14.14 -14.07
N GLY A 505 -9.54 -13.79 -14.37
CA GLY A 505 -9.04 -13.48 -15.69
C GLY A 505 -9.28 -12.03 -16.11
N SER A 506 -9.00 -11.76 -17.38
CA SER A 506 -9.21 -10.46 -18.02
C SER A 506 -9.54 -10.67 -19.50
N ALA A 507 -10.01 -9.61 -20.16
CA ALA A 507 -10.28 -9.65 -21.60
C ALA A 507 -9.03 -9.96 -22.47
N SER A 508 -7.81 -9.84 -21.92
CA SER A 508 -6.58 -10.17 -22.65
C SER A 508 -6.30 -11.67 -22.71
N GLY A 509 -7.10 -12.51 -22.04
CA GLY A 509 -6.92 -13.97 -22.04
C GLY A 509 -5.75 -14.48 -21.19
N ALA A 510 -5.26 -13.68 -20.24
CA ALA A 510 -4.18 -14.09 -19.35
C ALA A 510 -4.63 -15.23 -18.42
N GLU A 511 -3.74 -16.21 -18.19
CA GLU A 511 -4.03 -17.30 -17.26
C GLU A 511 -4.16 -16.76 -15.82
N ALA A 512 -5.33 -16.98 -15.24
CA ALA A 512 -5.65 -16.62 -13.88
C ALA A 512 -6.44 -17.74 -13.22
N VAL A 513 -6.09 -18.07 -11.99
CA VAL A 513 -6.66 -19.20 -11.26
C VAL A 513 -7.22 -18.73 -9.92
N LEU A 514 -8.48 -19.05 -9.66
CA LEU A 514 -9.05 -18.99 -8.30
C LEU A 514 -9.13 -20.42 -7.76
N ARG A 515 -8.28 -20.74 -6.78
CA ARG A 515 -8.23 -22.07 -6.15
C ARG A 515 -8.94 -22.06 -4.81
N LEU A 516 -9.94 -22.93 -4.70
CA LEU A 516 -10.81 -23.08 -3.54
C LEU A 516 -10.53 -24.43 -2.87
N ASN A 517 -9.78 -24.40 -1.77
CA ASN A 517 -9.52 -25.59 -0.95
C ASN A 517 -10.39 -25.63 0.32
N ALA A 518 -11.07 -24.54 0.65
CA ALA A 518 -11.87 -24.37 1.86
C ALA A 518 -13.25 -25.04 1.78
N ARG A 519 -13.70 -25.65 2.87
CA ARG A 519 -15.10 -26.05 3.04
C ARG A 519 -15.99 -24.80 2.96
N LYS A 520 -16.98 -24.77 2.07
CA LYS A 520 -17.82 -23.59 1.80
C LYS A 520 -17.02 -22.31 1.49
N ALA A 521 -16.14 -22.37 0.48
CA ALA A 521 -15.24 -21.27 0.16
C ALA A 521 -15.95 -19.95 -0.24
N VAL A 522 -17.12 -20.02 -0.86
CA VAL A 522 -17.96 -18.84 -1.17
C VAL A 522 -19.35 -19.08 -0.59
N ASP A 523 -19.79 -18.24 0.34
CA ASP A 523 -21.10 -18.37 0.99
C ASP A 523 -22.17 -17.45 0.37
N ASP A 524 -23.42 -17.82 0.57
CA ASP A 524 -24.65 -17.57 -0.22
C ASP A 524 -25.16 -16.11 -0.34
N HIS A 525 -24.30 -15.09 -0.16
CA HIS A 525 -24.73 -13.71 0.07
C HIS A 525 -24.67 -12.76 -1.14
N GLY A 526 -24.77 -13.30 -2.37
CA GLY A 526 -25.07 -12.48 -3.56
C GLY A 526 -23.87 -11.84 -4.26
N ALA A 527 -22.68 -12.43 -4.12
CA ALA A 527 -21.52 -12.09 -4.94
C ALA A 527 -21.73 -12.56 -6.40
N SER A 528 -21.56 -11.68 -7.38
CA SER A 528 -21.47 -12.09 -8.79
C SER A 528 -20.07 -12.63 -9.07
N VAL A 529 -19.96 -13.74 -9.79
CA VAL A 529 -18.67 -14.30 -10.23
C VAL A 529 -18.55 -14.14 -11.74
N THR A 530 -17.48 -13.51 -12.21
CA THR A 530 -17.15 -13.38 -13.62
C THR A 530 -15.85 -14.11 -13.92
N VAL A 531 -15.87 -14.99 -14.92
CA VAL A 531 -14.72 -15.76 -15.38
C VAL A 531 -14.47 -15.42 -16.84
N TYR A 532 -13.26 -14.99 -17.17
CA TYR A 532 -12.87 -14.69 -18.56
C TYR A 532 -12.21 -15.89 -19.23
N LYS A 533 -12.17 -15.87 -20.57
CA LYS A 533 -11.37 -16.80 -21.39
C LYS A 533 -9.94 -16.93 -20.86
N GLY A 534 -9.44 -18.16 -20.77
CA GLY A 534 -8.10 -18.47 -20.26
C GLY A 534 -7.98 -18.51 -18.74
N ALA A 535 -9.01 -18.07 -18.01
CA ALA A 535 -9.09 -18.20 -16.56
C ALA A 535 -9.80 -19.49 -16.13
N ARG A 536 -9.53 -19.93 -14.90
CA ARG A 536 -10.25 -21.06 -14.30
C ARG A 536 -10.47 -20.93 -12.80
N ILE A 537 -11.49 -21.62 -12.30
CA ILE A 537 -11.73 -21.85 -10.88
C ILE A 537 -11.42 -23.32 -10.57
N GLU A 538 -10.53 -23.57 -9.61
CA GLU A 538 -10.17 -24.93 -9.17
C GLU A 538 -10.82 -25.24 -7.81
N ILE A 539 -11.61 -26.31 -7.72
CA ILE A 539 -12.34 -26.74 -6.53
C ILE A 539 -11.73 -28.07 -6.03
N ASN A 540 -10.89 -28.04 -4.99
CA ASN A 540 -10.07 -29.21 -4.60
C ASN A 540 -10.44 -29.86 -3.25
N GLY A 541 -11.50 -29.40 -2.58
CA GLY A 541 -11.95 -29.96 -1.29
C GLY A 541 -13.28 -30.70 -1.41
N ASP A 542 -13.44 -31.80 -0.64
CA ASP A 542 -14.62 -32.68 -0.68
C ASP A 542 -15.96 -31.96 -0.39
N ASP A 543 -15.92 -30.84 0.33
CA ASP A 543 -17.06 -29.96 0.64
C ASP A 543 -16.78 -28.49 0.31
N THR A 544 -15.82 -28.23 -0.58
CA THR A 544 -15.69 -26.89 -1.15
C THR A 544 -16.93 -26.61 -1.97
N SER A 545 -17.52 -25.42 -1.85
CA SER A 545 -18.70 -25.03 -2.62
C SER A 545 -18.63 -23.55 -3.01
N ILE A 546 -19.23 -23.20 -4.14
CA ILE A 546 -19.41 -21.80 -4.57
C ILE A 546 -20.90 -21.46 -4.48
N GLY A 547 -21.40 -21.08 -3.30
CA GLY A 547 -22.78 -20.62 -3.17
C GLY A 547 -22.95 -19.27 -3.84
N ASN A 548 -23.71 -19.19 -4.93
CA ASN A 548 -23.90 -17.94 -5.65
C ASN A 548 -25.37 -17.74 -6.05
N SER A 549 -26.07 -16.92 -5.27
CA SER A 549 -27.44 -16.52 -5.51
C SER A 549 -27.65 -15.55 -6.69
N ARG A 550 -26.58 -14.95 -7.25
CA ARG A 550 -26.63 -14.06 -8.42
C ARG A 550 -26.09 -14.67 -9.71
N GLY A 551 -25.55 -15.88 -9.66
CA GLY A 551 -25.04 -16.60 -10.81
C GLY A 551 -23.58 -16.33 -11.20
N ILE A 552 -23.05 -17.22 -12.04
CA ILE A 552 -21.69 -17.16 -12.59
C ILE A 552 -21.78 -16.79 -14.07
N THR A 553 -20.99 -15.82 -14.50
CA THR A 553 -20.89 -15.39 -15.90
C THR A 553 -19.51 -15.72 -16.46
N PHE A 554 -19.49 -16.48 -17.54
CA PHE A 554 -18.32 -16.79 -18.35
C PHE A 554 -18.30 -15.85 -19.58
N ILE A 555 -17.16 -15.20 -19.83
CA ILE A 555 -16.99 -14.22 -20.91
C ILE A 555 -15.91 -14.71 -21.87
N GLY A 556 -16.31 -15.11 -23.08
CA GLY A 556 -15.45 -15.67 -24.11
C GLY A 556 -14.89 -17.07 -23.79
N GLY A 557 -15.32 -17.67 -22.68
CA GLY A 557 -14.91 -18.98 -22.18
C GLY A 557 -14.48 -18.94 -20.71
N GLY A 558 -13.64 -19.90 -20.32
CA GLY A 558 -13.11 -20.07 -18.97
C GLY A 558 -13.71 -21.30 -18.29
N ASP A 559 -12.99 -21.89 -17.33
CA ASP A 559 -13.32 -23.23 -16.81
C ASP A 559 -13.56 -23.27 -15.30
N ILE A 560 -14.36 -24.23 -14.86
CA ILE A 560 -14.40 -24.69 -13.47
C ILE A 560 -13.90 -26.13 -13.47
N THR A 561 -12.87 -26.45 -12.70
CA THR A 561 -12.31 -27.80 -12.62
C THR A 561 -12.10 -28.23 -11.17
N GLY A 562 -11.92 -29.53 -10.94
CA GLY A 562 -11.43 -30.04 -9.67
C GLY A 562 -12.18 -31.27 -9.15
N THR A 563 -11.72 -31.77 -8.01
CA THR A 563 -12.22 -33.00 -7.37
C THR A 563 -13.29 -32.74 -6.31
N GLY A 564 -13.56 -31.47 -6.01
CA GLY A 564 -14.58 -31.06 -5.05
C GLY A 564 -15.98 -31.00 -5.63
N GLN A 565 -16.89 -30.44 -4.85
CA GLN A 565 -18.30 -30.27 -5.24
C GLN A 565 -18.55 -28.84 -5.72
N PHE A 566 -19.40 -28.66 -6.72
CA PHE A 566 -19.85 -27.34 -7.15
C PHE A 566 -21.32 -27.20 -6.79
N TRP A 567 -21.72 -26.12 -6.12
CA TRP A 567 -23.09 -25.95 -5.62
C TRP A 567 -23.69 -24.69 -6.19
N LEU A 568 -24.86 -24.77 -6.82
CA LEU A 568 -25.65 -23.60 -7.23
C LEU A 568 -26.80 -23.43 -6.24
N ARG A 569 -26.77 -22.34 -5.47
CA ARG A 569 -27.72 -22.02 -4.38
C ARG A 569 -28.36 -20.65 -4.59
N GLY A 570 -29.57 -20.45 -4.07
CA GLY A 570 -30.36 -19.20 -4.17
C GLY A 570 -31.36 -19.15 -5.34
N GLY A 571 -32.58 -18.68 -5.07
CA GLY A 571 -33.62 -18.51 -6.11
C GLY A 571 -33.16 -17.54 -7.20
N GLY A 572 -33.12 -18.00 -8.46
CA GLY A 572 -32.63 -17.21 -9.59
C GLY A 572 -31.15 -17.39 -9.92
N ALA A 573 -30.48 -18.41 -9.36
CA ALA A 573 -29.11 -18.74 -9.73
C ALA A 573 -28.99 -19.03 -11.24
N LYS A 574 -28.03 -18.36 -11.88
CA LYS A 574 -27.84 -18.42 -13.33
C LYS A 574 -26.40 -18.74 -13.70
N LEU A 575 -26.18 -19.74 -14.54
CA LEU A 575 -24.91 -19.91 -15.26
C LEU A 575 -25.06 -19.22 -16.62
N THR A 576 -24.20 -18.27 -16.95
CA THR A 576 -24.26 -17.55 -18.23
C THR A 576 -22.96 -17.71 -18.98
N LEU A 577 -22.99 -18.09 -20.25
CA LEU A 577 -21.85 -18.05 -21.17
C LEU A 577 -22.13 -17.05 -22.29
N THR A 578 -21.22 -16.09 -22.47
CA THR A 578 -21.33 -15.00 -23.45
C THR A 578 -20.10 -14.91 -24.35
N GLY A 579 -20.27 -14.35 -25.56
CA GLY A 579 -19.23 -14.21 -26.57
C GLY A 579 -19.33 -15.27 -27.67
N ALA A 580 -18.95 -14.94 -28.90
CA ALA A 580 -19.00 -15.87 -30.03
C ALA A 580 -17.90 -16.94 -29.95
N ASN A 581 -18.24 -18.18 -30.34
CA ASN A 581 -17.38 -19.37 -30.27
C ASN A 581 -16.77 -19.58 -28.87
N ALA A 582 -17.52 -19.22 -27.82
CA ALA A 582 -17.05 -19.38 -26.46
C ALA A 582 -17.25 -20.84 -26.03
N GLU A 583 -16.23 -21.42 -25.41
CA GLU A 583 -16.28 -22.75 -24.82
C GLU A 583 -15.91 -22.69 -23.35
N THR A 584 -16.71 -23.35 -22.52
CA THR A 584 -16.50 -23.45 -21.07
C THR A 584 -16.73 -24.89 -20.63
N THR A 585 -15.80 -25.42 -19.84
CA THR A 585 -15.96 -26.70 -19.16
C THR A 585 -16.19 -26.47 -17.67
N ILE A 586 -17.24 -27.07 -17.13
CA ILE A 586 -17.48 -27.22 -15.70
C ILE A 586 -17.30 -28.69 -15.38
N SER A 587 -16.18 -29.01 -14.74
CA SER A 587 -15.81 -30.34 -14.28
C SER A 587 -15.68 -30.36 -12.77
N ALA A 588 -16.57 -31.06 -12.09
CA ALA A 588 -16.52 -31.26 -10.65
C ALA A 588 -16.81 -32.73 -10.33
N ARG A 589 -16.41 -33.22 -9.16
CA ARG A 589 -16.82 -34.56 -8.71
C ARG A 589 -18.35 -34.67 -8.65
N GLN A 590 -19.00 -33.59 -8.21
CA GLN A 590 -20.45 -33.48 -8.11
C GLN A 590 -20.90 -32.04 -8.35
N LEU A 591 -21.89 -31.84 -9.21
CA LEU A 591 -22.57 -30.56 -9.38
C LEU A 591 -23.94 -30.65 -8.71
N ASN A 592 -24.12 -29.84 -7.68
CA ASN A 592 -25.27 -29.80 -6.79
C ASN A 592 -26.13 -28.56 -7.07
N ILE A 593 -27.43 -28.74 -7.31
CA ILE A 593 -28.35 -27.62 -7.58
C ILE A 593 -29.43 -27.57 -6.47
N PHE A 594 -29.54 -26.42 -5.78
CA PHE A 594 -30.25 -26.25 -4.50
C PHE A 594 -31.22 -25.03 -4.49
N THR A 595 -32.09 -24.87 -5.49
CA THR A 595 -32.94 -23.65 -5.63
C THR A 595 -34.25 -23.90 -6.37
N ASP A 596 -35.25 -23.03 -6.23
CA ASP A 596 -36.54 -23.20 -6.93
C ASP A 596 -36.43 -23.09 -8.47
N THR A 597 -35.41 -22.41 -9.01
CA THR A 597 -35.16 -22.40 -10.46
C THR A 597 -33.71 -22.04 -10.73
N VAL A 598 -33.03 -22.89 -11.50
CA VAL A 598 -31.69 -22.59 -12.05
C VAL A 598 -31.77 -22.47 -13.56
N SER A 599 -31.12 -21.45 -14.10
CA SER A 599 -31.01 -21.25 -15.53
C SER A 599 -29.57 -21.39 -16.01
N ILE A 600 -29.38 -22.14 -17.08
CA ILE A 600 -28.13 -22.19 -17.83
C ILE A 600 -28.37 -21.44 -19.13
N ASP A 601 -27.71 -20.30 -19.32
CA ASP A 601 -27.87 -19.40 -20.46
C ASP A 601 -26.61 -19.42 -21.32
N VAL A 602 -26.66 -20.13 -22.44
CA VAL A 602 -25.59 -20.11 -23.45
C VAL A 602 -26.07 -19.18 -24.56
N GLN A 603 -25.63 -17.93 -24.54
CA GLN A 603 -26.32 -16.87 -25.30
C GLN A 603 -26.07 -16.93 -26.81
N ASP A 604 -24.83 -17.21 -27.20
CA ASP A 604 -24.42 -17.21 -28.60
C ASP A 604 -24.57 -18.62 -29.21
N ALA A 605 -25.17 -18.70 -30.41
CA ALA A 605 -25.48 -19.97 -31.08
C ALA A 605 -24.26 -20.83 -31.41
N THR A 606 -23.07 -20.23 -31.51
CA THR A 606 -21.80 -20.93 -31.79
C THR A 606 -21.06 -21.36 -30.52
N SER A 607 -21.60 -21.04 -29.34
CA SER A 607 -20.95 -21.32 -28.05
C SER A 607 -21.43 -22.61 -27.43
N LYS A 608 -20.57 -23.19 -26.58
CA LYS A 608 -20.77 -24.49 -25.97
C LYS A 608 -20.38 -24.48 -24.49
N MET A 609 -21.27 -24.96 -23.64
CA MET A 609 -20.98 -25.22 -22.22
C MET A 609 -20.99 -26.72 -21.95
N LEU A 610 -19.87 -27.29 -21.54
CA LEU A 610 -19.74 -28.70 -21.14
C LEU A 610 -19.87 -28.84 -19.63
N LEU A 611 -20.85 -29.59 -19.15
CA LEU A 611 -20.97 -30.03 -17.77
C LEU A 611 -20.53 -31.49 -17.67
N SER A 612 -19.43 -31.71 -16.95
CA SER A 612 -18.84 -33.03 -16.70
C SER A 612 -18.75 -33.28 -15.19
N GLY A 613 -19.06 -34.50 -14.76
CA GLY A 613 -19.20 -34.84 -13.34
C GLY A 613 -20.60 -35.34 -13.00
N LYS A 614 -20.79 -35.86 -11.79
CA LYS A 614 -22.12 -36.35 -11.38
C LYS A 614 -23.03 -35.16 -11.14
N LEU A 615 -24.04 -34.96 -11.98
CA LEU A 615 -25.02 -33.91 -11.78
C LEU A 615 -26.10 -34.40 -10.80
N TYR A 616 -26.20 -33.74 -9.66
CA TYR A 616 -27.19 -33.99 -8.61
C TYR A 616 -28.10 -32.76 -8.48
N SER A 617 -29.37 -32.94 -8.80
CA SER A 617 -30.41 -31.99 -8.43
C SER A 617 -30.96 -32.39 -7.06
N TYR A 618 -30.70 -31.59 -6.02
CA TYR A 618 -31.19 -31.88 -4.66
C TYR A 618 -31.91 -30.64 -4.11
N PHE A 619 -33.24 -30.69 -4.10
CA PHE A 619 -34.07 -29.64 -3.53
C PHE A 619 -34.48 -30.03 -2.11
N HIS A 620 -34.09 -29.24 -1.10
CA HIS A 620 -34.65 -29.37 0.24
C HIS A 620 -36.16 -29.08 0.19
N ASN A 621 -36.97 -29.92 0.83
CA ASN A 621 -38.41 -29.71 1.10
C ASN A 621 -39.42 -29.92 -0.04
N ASN A 622 -39.22 -30.86 -0.96
CA ASN A 622 -40.23 -31.21 -2.01
C ASN A 622 -40.67 -30.03 -2.90
N GLN A 623 -39.87 -28.95 -2.98
CA GLN A 623 -40.24 -27.78 -3.77
C GLN A 623 -40.08 -28.04 -5.29
N THR A 624 -40.88 -27.33 -6.09
CA THR A 624 -41.02 -27.44 -7.55
C THR A 624 -39.84 -26.78 -8.29
N GLY A 625 -38.63 -27.26 -8.02
CA GLY A 625 -37.40 -26.77 -8.62
C GLY A 625 -37.22 -27.18 -10.08
N ASN A 626 -37.05 -26.24 -11.01
CA ASN A 626 -36.78 -26.55 -12.43
C ASN A 626 -35.35 -26.16 -12.84
N LEU A 627 -34.67 -27.02 -13.60
CA LEU A 627 -33.44 -26.67 -14.31
C LEU A 627 -33.77 -26.31 -15.75
N ASN A 628 -33.49 -25.08 -16.16
CA ASN A 628 -33.80 -24.61 -17.51
C ASN A 628 -32.53 -24.30 -18.30
N LYS A 629 -32.38 -24.89 -19.48
CA LYS A 629 -31.46 -24.41 -20.51
C LYS A 629 -32.16 -23.32 -21.33
N ILE A 630 -31.57 -22.13 -21.35
CA ILE A 630 -31.99 -20.96 -22.12
C ILE A 630 -30.84 -20.48 -23.03
N GLY A 631 -31.12 -19.53 -23.92
CA GLY A 631 -30.13 -18.99 -24.87
C GLY A 631 -29.87 -19.91 -26.08
N ALA A 632 -29.29 -19.35 -27.16
CA ALA A 632 -29.23 -20.01 -28.47
C ALA A 632 -28.15 -21.10 -28.61
N GLY A 633 -27.10 -21.11 -27.78
CA GLY A 633 -25.98 -22.04 -27.90
C GLY A 633 -26.22 -23.42 -27.30
N GLU A 634 -25.16 -24.24 -27.30
CA GLU A 634 -25.18 -25.65 -26.92
C GLU A 634 -24.82 -25.86 -25.43
N LEU A 635 -25.60 -26.69 -24.73
CA LEU A 635 -25.24 -27.27 -23.44
C LEU A 635 -24.94 -28.76 -23.64
N VAL A 636 -23.78 -29.22 -23.19
CA VAL A 636 -23.38 -30.64 -23.26
C VAL A 636 -23.31 -31.26 -21.88
N LEU A 637 -23.98 -32.38 -21.68
CA LEU A 637 -23.96 -33.15 -20.43
C LEU A 637 -23.24 -34.47 -20.67
N SER A 638 -22.11 -34.71 -20.00
CA SER A 638 -21.20 -35.82 -20.35
C SER A 638 -20.92 -36.82 -19.21
N ASN A 639 -21.94 -37.24 -18.45
CA ASN A 639 -21.75 -38.22 -17.37
C ASN A 639 -22.93 -39.18 -17.23
N PRO A 640 -22.70 -40.51 -17.18
CA PRO A 640 -23.75 -41.51 -17.11
C PRO A 640 -24.44 -41.62 -15.74
N GLN A 641 -23.93 -40.95 -14.71
CA GLN A 641 -24.43 -41.00 -13.34
C GLN A 641 -25.17 -39.72 -12.93
N ASN A 642 -25.82 -39.06 -13.89
CA ASN A 642 -26.68 -37.92 -13.60
C ASN A 642 -27.94 -38.38 -12.85
N ASP A 643 -28.20 -37.78 -11.69
CA ASP A 643 -29.37 -38.03 -10.85
C ASP A 643 -30.26 -36.79 -10.88
N PHE A 644 -31.03 -36.69 -11.96
CA PHE A 644 -32.06 -35.66 -12.14
C PHE A 644 -33.38 -36.17 -11.59
N ARG A 645 -33.82 -35.63 -10.45
CA ARG A 645 -35.04 -36.08 -9.76
C ARG A 645 -36.25 -35.18 -10.00
N LYS A 646 -36.12 -34.19 -10.88
CA LYS A 646 -37.09 -33.11 -11.14
C LYS A 646 -36.94 -32.58 -12.56
N ASP A 647 -37.88 -31.72 -12.95
CA ASP A 647 -38.09 -31.30 -14.33
C ASP A 647 -36.89 -30.56 -14.94
N PHE A 648 -36.58 -30.91 -16.18
CA PHE A 648 -35.54 -30.28 -17.00
C PHE A 648 -36.18 -29.62 -18.22
N GLY A 649 -36.07 -28.30 -18.32
CA GLY A 649 -36.60 -27.53 -19.44
C GLY A 649 -35.52 -27.16 -20.45
N VAL A 650 -35.71 -27.50 -21.73
CA VAL A 650 -34.95 -26.95 -22.85
C VAL A 650 -35.78 -25.86 -23.51
N LYS A 651 -35.50 -24.61 -23.14
CA LYS A 651 -36.30 -23.44 -23.55
C LYS A 651 -35.79 -22.78 -24.83
N ALA A 652 -34.50 -22.93 -25.13
CA ALA A 652 -33.88 -22.44 -26.35
C ALA A 652 -32.52 -23.12 -26.59
N GLY A 653 -32.10 -23.12 -27.86
CA GLY A 653 -30.82 -23.64 -28.29
C GLY A 653 -30.79 -25.18 -28.25
N LYS A 654 -29.61 -25.74 -27.98
CA LYS A 654 -29.37 -27.18 -28.05
C LYS A 654 -28.89 -27.75 -26.72
N VAL A 655 -29.36 -28.95 -26.37
CA VAL A 655 -28.78 -29.80 -25.32
C VAL A 655 -28.28 -31.08 -25.95
N THR A 656 -27.03 -31.45 -25.72
CA THR A 656 -26.43 -32.71 -26.21
C THR A 656 -26.02 -33.58 -25.03
N LEU A 657 -26.45 -34.83 -25.03
CA LEU A 657 -26.15 -35.83 -24.02
C LEU A 657 -25.10 -36.79 -24.56
N THR A 658 -23.98 -36.92 -23.86
CA THR A 658 -22.83 -37.71 -24.30
C THR A 658 -22.38 -38.65 -23.20
N ASN A 659 -21.58 -39.68 -23.55
CA ASN A 659 -21.02 -40.63 -22.59
C ASN A 659 -22.06 -41.31 -21.68
N GLY A 660 -23.24 -41.62 -22.22
CA GLY A 660 -24.32 -42.33 -21.50
C GLY A 660 -25.09 -41.47 -20.49
N ALA A 661 -24.98 -40.14 -20.57
CA ALA A 661 -25.76 -39.22 -19.74
C ALA A 661 -27.27 -39.42 -19.96
N SER A 662 -28.04 -39.67 -18.89
CA SER A 662 -29.49 -39.90 -18.95
C SER A 662 -30.30 -39.01 -17.97
N PHE A 663 -31.63 -38.92 -18.14
CA PHE A 663 -32.57 -38.20 -17.26
C PHE A 663 -33.63 -39.15 -16.63
N PRO A 664 -33.27 -40.32 -16.07
CA PRO A 664 -34.19 -41.43 -15.85
C PRO A 664 -35.36 -41.13 -14.89
N GLN A 665 -35.26 -40.09 -14.07
CA GLN A 665 -36.27 -39.72 -13.07
C GLN A 665 -36.84 -38.30 -13.28
N ALA A 666 -36.47 -37.63 -14.38
CA ALA A 666 -36.90 -36.26 -14.65
C ALA A 666 -37.92 -36.19 -15.78
N ASN A 667 -38.83 -35.24 -15.65
CA ASN A 667 -39.70 -34.84 -16.75
C ASN A 667 -38.94 -33.82 -17.61
N VAL A 668 -38.76 -34.09 -18.89
CA VAL A 668 -38.02 -33.22 -19.80
C VAL A 668 -39.01 -32.45 -20.65
N THR A 669 -39.03 -31.13 -20.54
CA THR A 669 -39.86 -30.26 -21.41
C THR A 669 -38.99 -29.60 -22.46
N VAL A 670 -39.31 -29.75 -23.74
CA VAL A 670 -38.63 -29.04 -24.84
C VAL A 670 -39.61 -28.05 -25.46
N ASP A 671 -39.25 -26.77 -25.43
CA ASP A 671 -40.05 -25.70 -26.04
C ASP A 671 -39.73 -25.60 -27.55
N ALA A 672 -40.69 -25.08 -28.32
CA ALA A 672 -40.59 -24.83 -29.76
C ALA A 672 -39.27 -24.14 -30.17
N GLY A 673 -38.58 -24.69 -31.18
CA GLY A 673 -37.30 -24.18 -31.69
C GLY A 673 -36.06 -24.57 -30.87
N ALA A 674 -36.21 -25.40 -29.83
CA ALA A 674 -35.10 -26.01 -29.11
C ALA A 674 -34.82 -27.46 -29.55
N VAL A 675 -33.61 -27.94 -29.30
CA VAL A 675 -33.14 -29.26 -29.72
C VAL A 675 -32.60 -30.04 -28.51
N LEU A 676 -33.05 -31.29 -28.37
CA LEU A 676 -32.46 -32.27 -27.46
C LEU A 676 -31.79 -33.36 -28.31
N ARG A 677 -30.50 -33.59 -28.10
CA ARG A 677 -29.69 -34.57 -28.82
C ARG A 677 -29.08 -35.57 -27.85
N ALA A 678 -29.07 -36.85 -28.19
CA ALA A 678 -28.38 -37.89 -27.44
C ALA A 678 -27.44 -38.69 -28.35
N GLU A 679 -26.21 -38.95 -27.88
CA GLU A 679 -25.24 -39.75 -28.61
C GLU A 679 -25.45 -41.26 -28.42
N ASN A 680 -25.92 -41.72 -27.26
CA ASN A 680 -26.11 -43.14 -26.93
C ASN A 680 -27.50 -43.39 -26.35
N ASP A 681 -27.75 -44.65 -25.94
CA ASP A 681 -28.90 -45.05 -25.11
C ASP A 681 -29.23 -44.01 -24.05
N PHE A 682 -30.50 -43.59 -24.04
CA PHE A 682 -30.97 -42.52 -23.18
C PHE A 682 -32.36 -42.83 -22.63
N ALA A 683 -32.55 -42.59 -21.32
CA ALA A 683 -33.83 -42.80 -20.64
C ALA A 683 -34.31 -41.53 -19.92
N MET A 684 -35.63 -41.28 -19.94
CA MET A 684 -36.30 -40.24 -19.15
C MET A 684 -37.67 -40.69 -18.64
N ASN A 685 -38.25 -39.99 -17.65
CA ASN A 685 -39.55 -40.36 -17.06
C ASN A 685 -40.74 -39.91 -17.92
N THR A 686 -40.80 -38.62 -18.23
CA THR A 686 -41.83 -38.04 -19.08
C THR A 686 -41.16 -37.06 -20.05
N PHE A 687 -41.54 -37.07 -21.32
CA PHE A 687 -41.10 -36.11 -22.31
C PHE A 687 -42.26 -35.21 -22.71
N THR A 688 -42.16 -33.91 -22.44
CA THR A 688 -43.19 -32.93 -22.78
C THR A 688 -42.72 -32.03 -23.92
N LEU A 689 -43.51 -31.94 -24.98
CA LEU A 689 -43.33 -30.97 -26.06
C LEU A 689 -44.26 -29.77 -25.84
N ASN A 690 -43.72 -28.56 -25.94
CA ASN A 690 -44.45 -27.33 -25.65
C ASN A 690 -44.30 -26.30 -26.77
N GLY A 691 -45.39 -26.01 -27.49
CA GLY A 691 -45.45 -24.98 -28.54
C GLY A 691 -45.85 -25.51 -29.92
N THR A 692 -45.76 -24.64 -30.93
CA THR A 692 -46.35 -24.86 -32.28
C THR A 692 -45.32 -24.83 -33.42
N GLN A 693 -44.03 -25.02 -33.16
CA GLN A 693 -42.98 -25.07 -34.19
C GLN A 693 -42.21 -26.40 -34.15
N GLU A 694 -41.39 -26.62 -35.18
CA GLU A 694 -40.47 -27.73 -35.32
C GLU A 694 -39.62 -27.90 -34.05
N PHE A 695 -39.60 -29.13 -33.54
CA PHE A 695 -38.76 -29.58 -32.44
C PHE A 695 -37.89 -30.70 -32.96
N ALA A 696 -36.66 -30.81 -32.48
CA ALA A 696 -35.77 -31.90 -32.86
C ALA A 696 -35.34 -32.68 -31.62
N LEU A 697 -35.78 -33.94 -31.56
CA LEU A 697 -35.09 -34.98 -30.80
C LEU A 697 -34.16 -35.69 -31.79
N GLU A 698 -32.85 -35.61 -31.55
CA GLU A 698 -31.84 -36.17 -32.45
C GLU A 698 -31.06 -37.28 -31.74
N LEU A 699 -31.00 -38.45 -32.37
CA LEU A 699 -30.07 -39.53 -32.00
C LEU A 699 -28.90 -39.50 -33.00
N LEU A 700 -27.67 -39.72 -32.51
CA LEU A 700 -26.48 -39.70 -33.38
C LEU A 700 -25.91 -41.08 -33.68
N ASP A 701 -25.98 -42.02 -32.73
CA ASP A 701 -25.53 -43.41 -32.90
C ASP A 701 -26.71 -44.38 -32.64
N ASP A 702 -26.43 -45.69 -32.63
CA ASP A 702 -27.37 -46.84 -32.50
C ASP A 702 -28.05 -46.97 -31.11
N GLY A 703 -28.28 -45.84 -30.45
CA GLY A 703 -28.86 -45.75 -29.13
C GLY A 703 -30.38 -45.91 -29.10
N THR A 704 -30.88 -46.55 -28.05
CA THR A 704 -32.29 -46.68 -27.71
C THR A 704 -32.77 -45.51 -26.85
N VAL A 705 -33.95 -44.97 -27.18
CA VAL A 705 -34.65 -43.97 -26.38
C VAL A 705 -35.76 -44.65 -25.60
N SER A 706 -35.64 -44.66 -24.26
CA SER A 706 -36.68 -45.19 -23.37
C SER A 706 -37.42 -44.04 -22.68
N VAL A 707 -38.69 -43.85 -23.07
CA VAL A 707 -39.58 -42.83 -22.51
C VAL A 707 -40.93 -43.48 -22.17
N PRO A 708 -41.25 -43.68 -20.88
CA PRO A 708 -42.53 -44.25 -20.45
C PRO A 708 -43.76 -43.41 -20.86
N GLN A 709 -43.60 -42.09 -20.95
CA GLN A 709 -44.72 -41.18 -21.23
C GLN A 709 -44.27 -39.98 -22.08
N ILE A 710 -44.98 -39.72 -23.19
CA ILE A 710 -44.79 -38.54 -24.02
C ILE A 710 -46.07 -37.69 -23.95
N ASP A 711 -45.93 -36.44 -23.49
CA ASP A 711 -47.01 -35.47 -23.41
C ASP A 711 -46.79 -34.36 -24.45
N VAL A 712 -47.85 -33.96 -25.16
CA VAL A 712 -47.80 -32.82 -26.08
C VAL A 712 -48.78 -31.77 -25.57
N THR A 713 -48.26 -30.59 -25.23
CA THR A 713 -49.04 -29.50 -24.63
C THR A 713 -49.10 -28.30 -25.57
N GLY A 714 -50.33 -27.89 -25.93
CA GLY A 714 -50.62 -26.80 -26.86
C GLY A 714 -51.29 -27.28 -28.14
N ALA A 715 -51.67 -26.34 -29.02
CA ALA A 715 -52.07 -26.67 -30.39
C ALA A 715 -50.81 -27.03 -31.19
N ALA A 716 -50.19 -28.16 -30.86
CA ALA A 716 -49.11 -28.73 -31.64
C ALA A 716 -49.69 -29.15 -32.99
N VAL A 717 -49.78 -28.19 -33.89
CA VAL A 717 -49.77 -28.47 -35.31
C VAL A 717 -48.33 -28.92 -35.53
N PHE A 718 -48.13 -30.23 -35.67
CA PHE A 718 -46.94 -30.71 -36.35
C PHE A 718 -46.96 -29.99 -37.69
N ALA A 719 -46.05 -29.03 -37.88
CA ALA A 719 -45.84 -28.46 -39.21
C ALA A 719 -45.50 -29.62 -40.14
N ASP A 720 -45.83 -29.52 -41.43
CA ASP A 720 -45.58 -30.59 -42.43
C ASP A 720 -44.10 -31.10 -42.44
N ASP A 721 -43.19 -30.39 -41.78
CA ASP A 721 -41.77 -30.67 -41.64
C ASP A 721 -41.30 -31.03 -40.20
N ALA A 722 -42.19 -31.43 -39.28
CA ALA A 722 -41.74 -31.94 -37.97
C ALA A 722 -41.06 -33.32 -38.14
N VAL A 723 -39.73 -33.34 -38.08
CA VAL A 723 -38.93 -34.55 -38.35
C VAL A 723 -38.45 -35.21 -37.06
N PHE A 724 -38.89 -36.45 -36.80
CA PHE A 724 -38.15 -37.37 -35.93
C PHE A 724 -37.07 -38.03 -36.80
N ARG A 725 -35.81 -37.61 -36.62
CA ARG A 725 -34.66 -38.10 -37.38
C ARG A 725 -33.96 -39.21 -36.59
N PHE A 726 -34.07 -40.42 -37.10
CA PHE A 726 -33.34 -41.60 -36.63
C PHE A 726 -32.22 -41.87 -37.65
N THR A 727 -30.97 -41.70 -37.26
CA THR A 727 -29.85 -41.78 -38.20
C THR A 727 -29.31 -43.20 -38.43
N THR A 728 -29.79 -44.19 -37.67
CA THR A 728 -29.36 -45.60 -37.71
C THR A 728 -30.53 -46.58 -37.48
N ASP A 729 -30.28 -47.91 -37.54
CA ASP A 729 -31.27 -49.02 -37.39
C ASP A 729 -31.88 -49.08 -35.96
N ASP A 730 -32.52 -47.99 -35.54
CA ASP A 730 -32.90 -47.74 -34.16
C ASP A 730 -34.24 -48.42 -33.81
N THR A 731 -34.35 -48.99 -32.61
CA THR A 731 -35.60 -49.60 -32.13
C THR A 731 -36.30 -48.65 -31.15
N PHE A 732 -37.50 -48.19 -31.49
CA PHE A 732 -38.34 -47.35 -30.64
C PHE A 732 -39.42 -48.22 -29.97
N ASP A 733 -39.29 -48.48 -28.66
CA ASP A 733 -40.22 -49.35 -27.92
C ASP A 733 -41.30 -48.51 -27.20
N LEU A 734 -42.53 -48.57 -27.71
CA LEU A 734 -43.70 -47.81 -27.23
C LEU A 734 -44.62 -48.62 -26.28
N ALA A 735 -44.08 -49.60 -25.56
CA ALA A 735 -44.88 -50.62 -24.89
C ALA A 735 -45.89 -50.15 -23.82
N ASP A 736 -45.84 -48.91 -23.32
CA ASP A 736 -46.62 -48.44 -22.15
C ASP A 736 -47.40 -47.11 -22.32
N LEU A 737 -47.77 -46.71 -23.56
CA LEU A 737 -48.54 -45.47 -23.76
C LEU A 737 -50.04 -45.62 -23.42
N GLY A 738 -50.41 -45.25 -22.19
CA GLY A 738 -51.79 -44.93 -21.84
C GLY A 738 -52.22 -43.58 -22.43
N VAL A 739 -52.96 -43.62 -23.54
CA VAL A 739 -53.57 -42.48 -24.28
C VAL A 739 -52.64 -41.81 -25.30
N LEU A 740 -52.63 -42.35 -26.53
CA LEU A 740 -52.20 -41.64 -27.73
C LEU A 740 -53.35 -40.73 -28.21
N ASN A 741 -53.31 -39.45 -27.90
CA ASN A 741 -54.19 -38.45 -28.52
C ASN A 741 -53.36 -37.57 -29.46
N LEU A 742 -53.73 -37.60 -30.75
CA LEU A 742 -53.19 -36.85 -31.90
C LEU A 742 -51.85 -37.32 -32.51
N LEU A 743 -51.96 -38.16 -33.54
CA LEU A 743 -51.08 -38.09 -34.72
C LEU A 743 -51.90 -37.52 -35.88
N THR A 744 -51.67 -36.26 -36.23
CA THR A 744 -51.99 -35.73 -37.56
C THR A 744 -50.68 -35.17 -38.11
N ALA A 745 -50.09 -35.89 -39.06
CA ALA A 745 -48.87 -35.58 -39.83
C ALA A 745 -47.57 -35.40 -39.01
N ALA A 746 -46.89 -36.51 -38.69
CA ALA A 746 -45.47 -36.48 -38.33
C ALA A 746 -44.69 -37.27 -39.38
N THR A 747 -43.61 -36.70 -39.92
CA THR A 747 -42.71 -37.39 -40.85
C THR A 747 -41.63 -38.09 -40.03
N ILE A 748 -41.64 -39.43 -40.05
CA ILE A 748 -40.59 -40.26 -39.45
C ILE A 748 -39.55 -40.51 -40.53
N GLU A 749 -38.36 -39.92 -40.40
CA GLU A 749 -37.22 -40.21 -41.29
C GLU A 749 -36.26 -41.16 -40.55
N GLY A 750 -36.17 -42.42 -40.99
CA GLY A 750 -35.28 -43.43 -40.41
C GLY A 750 -35.13 -44.69 -41.29
N PRO A 751 -34.11 -45.54 -41.06
CA PRO A 751 -33.86 -46.73 -41.88
C PRO A 751 -34.73 -47.94 -41.46
N GLU A 752 -34.83 -48.89 -42.40
CA GLU A 752 -35.54 -50.19 -42.53
C GLU A 752 -36.67 -50.65 -41.56
N LYS A 753 -36.75 -50.27 -40.28
CA LYS A 753 -37.76 -50.82 -39.34
C LYS A 753 -38.21 -49.86 -38.24
N VAL A 754 -39.49 -49.47 -38.26
CA VAL A 754 -40.20 -48.89 -37.12
C VAL A 754 -41.09 -49.97 -36.52
N GLN A 755 -40.88 -50.34 -35.24
CA GLN A 755 -41.69 -51.36 -34.56
C GLN A 755 -42.61 -50.71 -33.54
N ILE A 756 -43.90 -50.59 -33.86
CA ILE A 756 -44.92 -50.07 -32.93
C ILE A 756 -45.56 -51.27 -32.22
N ALA A 757 -45.21 -51.49 -30.95
CA ALA A 757 -45.89 -52.48 -30.11
C ALA A 757 -47.06 -51.81 -29.38
N LEU A 758 -48.29 -52.13 -29.77
CA LEU A 758 -49.49 -51.70 -29.06
C LEU A 758 -49.80 -52.71 -27.94
N PRO A 759 -50.03 -52.27 -26.68
CA PRO A 759 -50.54 -53.16 -25.66
C PRO A 759 -51.96 -53.63 -26.03
N GLU A 760 -52.27 -54.92 -25.82
CA GLU A 760 -53.55 -55.57 -26.17
C GLU A 760 -54.78 -54.82 -25.64
N SER A 761 -54.63 -54.07 -24.53
CA SER A 761 -55.70 -53.28 -23.91
C SER A 761 -56.16 -52.06 -24.71
N LEU A 762 -55.47 -51.69 -25.80
CA LEU A 762 -55.80 -50.54 -26.65
C LEU A 762 -56.42 -50.91 -27.99
N ILE A 763 -56.65 -52.20 -28.27
CA ILE A 763 -57.39 -52.65 -29.46
C ILE A 763 -58.88 -52.68 -29.08
N PRO A 764 -59.75 -51.78 -29.59
CA PRO A 764 -61.17 -51.88 -29.34
C PRO A 764 -61.72 -53.14 -30.01
N GLU A 765 -62.63 -53.86 -29.35
CA GLU A 765 -63.31 -55.04 -29.94
C GLU A 765 -64.13 -54.68 -31.21
N GLU A 766 -64.34 -53.40 -31.49
CA GLU A 766 -64.98 -52.91 -32.71
C GLU A 766 -64.00 -52.06 -33.54
N GLY A 767 -63.48 -52.65 -34.63
CA GLY A 767 -62.95 -52.00 -35.83
C GLY A 767 -62.05 -50.77 -35.66
N PHE A 768 -60.74 -50.97 -35.71
CA PHE A 768 -59.75 -49.90 -35.89
C PHE A 768 -59.52 -49.65 -37.39
N GLU A 769 -59.98 -48.51 -37.94
CA GLU A 769 -59.61 -48.06 -39.29
C GLU A 769 -58.39 -47.14 -39.22
N LEU A 770 -57.26 -47.61 -39.75
CA LEU A 770 -56.06 -46.79 -39.96
C LEU A 770 -56.25 -45.98 -41.26
N PHE A 771 -56.39 -44.66 -41.17
CA PHE A 771 -56.39 -43.81 -42.36
C PHE A 771 -54.97 -43.77 -42.95
N ALA A 772 -54.77 -44.47 -44.07
CA ALA A 772 -53.50 -44.54 -44.79
C ALA A 772 -53.14 -43.25 -45.58
N ASP A 773 -53.97 -42.21 -45.54
CA ASP A 773 -53.79 -40.98 -46.33
C ASP A 773 -52.77 -39.96 -45.74
N LEU A 774 -52.06 -40.30 -44.65
CA LEU A 774 -51.27 -39.34 -43.88
C LEU A 774 -49.81 -39.76 -43.59
N VAL A 775 -49.29 -40.75 -44.32
CA VAL A 775 -47.86 -41.07 -44.33
C VAL A 775 -47.34 -40.96 -45.75
N SER A 776 -46.63 -39.88 -46.06
CA SER A 776 -45.81 -39.81 -47.28
C SER A 776 -44.59 -40.72 -47.08
N LEU A 777 -44.75 -42.00 -47.43
CA LEU A 777 -43.65 -42.95 -47.48
C LEU A 777 -42.82 -42.65 -48.72
N ASP A 778 -41.56 -42.25 -48.53
CA ASP A 778 -40.65 -42.05 -49.65
C ASP A 778 -40.46 -43.38 -50.40
N SER A 779 -40.60 -43.35 -51.73
CA SER A 779 -40.76 -44.55 -52.54
C SER A 779 -39.45 -45.32 -52.67
N GLY A 780 -39.16 -46.21 -51.71
CA GLY A 780 -37.94 -47.03 -51.74
C GLY A 780 -37.77 -48.13 -50.68
N PHE A 781 -38.62 -48.23 -49.65
CA PHE A 781 -38.35 -49.08 -48.48
C PHE A 781 -39.50 -50.05 -48.12
N ALA A 782 -39.16 -51.20 -47.54
CA ALA A 782 -40.10 -52.22 -47.06
C ALA A 782 -40.29 -52.09 -45.54
N TYR A 783 -41.51 -51.82 -45.09
CA TYR A 783 -41.85 -51.70 -43.67
C TYR A 783 -42.54 -52.98 -43.17
N GLN A 784 -42.19 -53.44 -41.96
CA GLN A 784 -42.76 -54.66 -41.37
C GLN A 784 -43.52 -54.31 -40.08
N LEU A 785 -44.85 -54.26 -40.16
CA LEU A 785 -45.74 -54.19 -38.99
C LEU A 785 -45.92 -55.59 -38.41
N ASN A 786 -45.28 -55.88 -37.29
CA ASN A 786 -45.45 -57.14 -36.57
C ASN A 786 -46.47 -56.97 -35.44
N PHE A 787 -47.66 -57.52 -35.62
CA PHE A 787 -48.60 -57.77 -34.53
C PHE A 787 -48.17 -59.06 -33.83
N ASN A 788 -47.53 -58.95 -32.66
CA ASN A 788 -47.26 -60.13 -31.84
C ASN A 788 -48.56 -60.55 -31.15
N SER A 789 -49.39 -61.36 -31.81
CA SER A 789 -50.46 -62.09 -31.12
C SER A 789 -49.85 -63.31 -30.46
N ALA A 790 -49.81 -63.33 -29.12
CA ALA A 790 -49.51 -64.54 -28.36
C ALA A 790 -50.74 -65.45 -28.30
N ASP A 791 -51.26 -65.90 -29.45
CA ASP A 791 -52.14 -67.07 -29.48
C ASP A 791 -51.95 -67.90 -30.75
N SER A 792 -51.60 -69.16 -30.53
CA SER A 792 -51.37 -70.16 -31.57
C SER A 792 -52.69 -70.85 -31.92
N SER A 793 -53.63 -70.16 -32.57
CA SER A 793 -54.66 -70.87 -33.35
C SER A 793 -55.40 -69.95 -34.33
N GLY A 794 -55.27 -70.24 -35.62
CA GLY A 794 -56.14 -69.72 -36.67
C GLY A 794 -55.41 -68.84 -37.67
N VAL A 795 -55.23 -69.40 -38.87
CA VAL A 795 -54.81 -68.66 -40.07
C VAL A 795 -55.96 -67.73 -40.51
N PRO A 796 -55.69 -66.45 -40.80
CA PRO A 796 -56.44 -65.76 -41.84
C PRO A 796 -55.52 -65.37 -43.01
N GLU A 797 -56.13 -65.39 -44.19
CA GLU A 797 -55.56 -64.98 -45.48
C GLU A 797 -55.04 -63.53 -45.48
N PRO A 798 -54.11 -63.19 -46.40
CA PRO A 798 -53.61 -61.83 -46.52
C PRO A 798 -54.71 -60.92 -47.09
N ALA A 799 -55.14 -59.94 -46.32
CA ALA A 799 -55.78 -58.74 -46.85
C ALA A 799 -54.68 -57.70 -47.15
N THR A 800 -54.75 -57.12 -48.34
CA THR A 800 -53.93 -56.00 -48.84
C THR A 800 -54.05 -54.75 -48.00
#